data_AF-A0A7V1F8G6-F1
#
_entry.id   AF-A0A7V1F8G6-F1
#
_cell.length_a   1.000
_cell.length_b   1.000
_cell.length_c   1.000
_cell.angle_alpha   90.00
_cell.angle_beta   90.00
_cell.angle_gamma   90.00
#
_symmetry.space_group_name_H-M   'P 1'
#
loop_
_entity.id
_entity.type
_entity.pdbx_description
1 polymer ?
#
loop_
_entity_poly.entity_id
_entity_poly.type
_entity_poly.pdbx_seq_one_letter_code
_entity_poly.pdbx_strand_id
1 'polypeptide(L)'
;KATPDSAKAQDALYNSSFFFVKAKDWRNAIRINQRYVGKYPKSADAEDMFYNMAGYYLKLDDLEQANQIWDEFGNKYPNSPRGVETFFKRGEYFMNKGLHDQAIAEFDRALQRNNELKTKKLKTNDFYAAEALFSKSGLMYNDYKNIRFTLNNMNAQKERKKDLLKQLVSQYEQVAGYGTIRLYEATYDIGKVYEEFANTWNSQGIPEMSKTRRIVYLNKIHQTSTQLYEKAHNSYRSAVVLLSRLEKAYRPAAPDSTAPDSSAEDSTRNQSIRVSEKDSTLRVMQRWVNRSAEKTSEMLYRIADLDYASIEQILSAPIPDGLDPVATLEYQNQVYLKAVKPIVDKIVLAHLRTINEADTLQLENKWVNQSRKKLLAIFEILPAKYYQLAKRTVGTYIKMRHRYYYIMTKGSDTEKEDALSLAGDLLNVIDLGKKYTQIMTRFYQWELDNFQNHNFPDRYTNQALNEYLSNTYQIANSYKVEADSARAMKDYFSVLNQKDPMPEYEDAIYTYSDNLSSLHDAALEIAADAYDYKKSHKLQSPVIGSISGLLVELDPVTYAKEFAVSTDSIYIPADDSWLVNTSVDSNWIQMDDPDSSWRHAVRMPWDSAGRVLFPGETAYSINVPMAMDTVYNDTTGTDSASAPAQPGYHLVPKEAYPANLYFRKTFTIDDIPVSANLKIQADDNMEIFMNGVKVFQEKADTLGWKQAFPVNMNDFIRQGENRVAVHVIDTDSTRKGMRAIFQIQLLRKKAIEKVSRTVKQEEVNYEKNLERQAFLLNYVLVP
;
A
#
# COMPACT_ATOMS: atom_id res chain seq x y z
N LYS A 1 -32.80 -11.40 82.90
CA LYS A 1 -32.00 -12.66 82.96
C LYS A 1 -32.74 -13.71 82.13
N ALA A 2 -32.31 -13.98 80.90
CA ALA A 2 -32.88 -15.06 80.08
C ALA A 2 -32.38 -16.40 80.60
N THR A 3 -33.26 -17.39 80.73
CA THR A 3 -32.89 -18.76 81.12
C THR A 3 -32.08 -19.42 79.98
N PRO A 4 -31.06 -20.25 80.28
CA PRO A 4 -30.22 -20.91 79.27
C PRO A 4 -31.00 -21.75 78.22
N ASP A 5 -32.21 -22.20 78.57
CA ASP A 5 -33.08 -23.00 77.72
C ASP A 5 -33.82 -22.18 76.64
N SER A 6 -34.02 -20.87 76.89
CA SER A 6 -34.69 -19.98 75.94
C SER A 6 -33.82 -19.64 74.73
N ALA A 7 -32.50 -19.51 74.93
CA ALA A 7 -31.54 -19.18 73.86
C ALA A 7 -31.33 -20.36 72.91
N LYS A 8 -31.14 -21.58 73.44
CA LYS A 8 -31.03 -22.80 72.63
C LYS A 8 -32.28 -23.07 71.79
N ALA A 9 -33.47 -22.80 72.34
CA ALA A 9 -34.72 -22.94 71.61
C ALA A 9 -34.89 -21.89 70.48
N GLN A 10 -34.35 -20.69 70.66
CA GLN A 10 -34.31 -19.66 69.62
C GLN A 10 -33.39 -20.08 68.47
N ASP A 11 -32.15 -20.50 68.77
CA ASP A 11 -31.17 -20.97 67.78
C ASP A 11 -31.70 -22.20 67.02
N ALA A 12 -32.38 -23.12 67.69
CA ALA A 12 -32.97 -24.29 67.07
C ALA A 12 -34.05 -23.95 66.03
N LEU A 13 -34.93 -22.98 66.32
CA LEU A 13 -35.94 -22.52 65.35
C LEU A 13 -35.29 -21.78 64.16
N TYR A 14 -34.28 -20.95 64.42
CA TYR A 14 -33.52 -20.28 63.37
C TYR A 14 -32.86 -21.30 62.43
N ASN A 15 -32.10 -22.25 63.00
CA ASN A 15 -31.42 -23.29 62.24
C ASN A 15 -32.41 -24.19 61.49
N SER A 16 -33.56 -24.50 62.09
CA SER A 16 -34.61 -25.27 61.41
C SER A 16 -35.13 -24.57 60.16
N SER A 17 -35.42 -23.27 60.24
CA SER A 17 -35.77 -22.48 59.06
C SER A 17 -34.68 -22.51 58.00
N PHE A 18 -33.43 -22.25 58.41
CA PHE A 18 -32.29 -22.28 57.51
C PHE A 18 -32.18 -23.59 56.72
N PHE A 19 -32.36 -24.74 57.38
CA PHE A 19 -32.33 -26.04 56.70
C PHE A 19 -33.53 -26.27 55.78
N PHE A 20 -34.74 -25.86 56.15
CA PHE A 20 -35.91 -25.93 55.26
C PHE A 20 -35.71 -25.07 54.00
N VAL A 21 -35.14 -23.87 54.15
CA VAL A 21 -34.78 -22.98 53.03
C VAL A 21 -33.75 -23.64 52.12
N LYS A 22 -32.72 -24.29 52.68
CA LYS A 22 -31.72 -25.04 51.90
C LYS A 22 -32.35 -26.23 51.16
N ALA A 23 -33.31 -26.90 51.78
CA ALA A 23 -34.09 -27.98 51.17
C ALA A 23 -35.14 -27.50 50.16
N LYS A 24 -35.32 -26.17 49.99
CA LYS A 24 -36.39 -25.55 49.20
C LYS A 24 -37.81 -25.96 49.66
N ASP A 25 -37.95 -26.39 50.92
CA ASP A 25 -39.24 -26.66 51.53
C ASP A 25 -39.84 -25.36 52.09
N TRP A 26 -40.43 -24.59 51.17
CA TRP A 26 -40.95 -23.26 51.47
C TRP A 26 -42.09 -23.30 52.50
N ARG A 27 -42.94 -24.33 52.47
CA ARG A 27 -44.07 -24.45 53.40
C ARG A 27 -43.60 -24.64 54.84
N ASN A 28 -42.64 -25.54 55.07
CA ASN A 28 -42.09 -25.72 56.41
C ASN A 28 -41.23 -24.53 56.85
N ALA A 29 -40.49 -23.88 55.93
CA ALA A 29 -39.77 -22.65 56.23
C ALA A 29 -40.72 -21.54 56.71
N ILE A 30 -41.85 -21.32 56.03
CA ILE A 30 -42.89 -20.36 56.44
C ILE A 30 -43.38 -20.70 57.86
N ARG A 31 -43.81 -21.94 58.09
CA ARG A 31 -44.35 -22.39 59.40
C ARG A 31 -43.36 -22.14 60.54
N ILE A 32 -42.09 -22.45 60.35
CA ILE A 32 -41.05 -22.25 61.37
C ILE A 32 -40.75 -20.76 61.57
N ASN A 33 -40.70 -19.96 60.51
CA ASN A 33 -40.53 -18.50 60.62
C ASN A 33 -41.68 -17.86 61.39
N GLN A 34 -42.92 -18.25 61.09
CA GLN A 34 -44.11 -17.77 61.78
C GLN A 34 -44.04 -18.07 63.28
N ARG A 35 -43.61 -19.29 63.64
CA ARG A 35 -43.37 -19.69 65.04
C ARG A 35 -42.24 -18.90 65.70
N TYR A 36 -41.14 -18.65 64.98
CA TYR A 36 -40.01 -17.88 65.48
C TYR A 36 -40.42 -16.44 65.80
N VAL A 37 -41.06 -15.76 64.83
CA VAL A 37 -41.48 -14.36 64.95
C VAL A 37 -42.53 -14.19 66.05
N GLY A 38 -43.45 -15.15 66.21
CA GLY A 38 -44.43 -15.11 67.30
C GLY A 38 -43.81 -15.31 68.69
N LYS A 39 -42.81 -16.19 68.83
CA LYS A 39 -42.19 -16.52 70.13
C LYS A 39 -41.07 -15.55 70.52
N TYR A 40 -40.38 -14.98 69.55
CA TYR A 40 -39.21 -14.11 69.75
C TYR A 40 -39.36 -12.78 69.00
N PRO A 41 -40.45 -12.00 69.19
CA PRO A 41 -40.76 -10.82 68.37
C PRO A 41 -39.78 -9.65 68.52
N LYS A 42 -38.94 -9.65 69.55
CA LYS A 42 -37.90 -8.64 69.81
C LYS A 42 -36.49 -9.12 69.41
N SER A 43 -36.36 -10.33 68.86
CA SER A 43 -35.08 -10.85 68.37
C SER A 43 -34.60 -10.04 67.17
N ALA A 44 -33.27 -9.91 67.02
CA ALA A 44 -32.65 -9.29 65.87
C ALA A 44 -33.03 -9.97 64.54
N ASP A 45 -33.29 -11.29 64.55
CA ASP A 45 -33.66 -12.04 63.34
C ASP A 45 -35.16 -12.02 63.03
N ALA A 46 -35.99 -11.52 63.95
CA ALA A 46 -37.45 -11.61 63.80
C ALA A 46 -37.96 -10.78 62.61
N GLU A 47 -37.37 -9.62 62.35
CA GLU A 47 -37.71 -8.81 61.17
C GLU A 47 -37.41 -9.58 59.88
N ASP A 48 -36.21 -10.16 59.77
CA ASP A 48 -35.74 -10.89 58.59
C ASP A 48 -36.54 -12.17 58.35
N MET A 49 -36.80 -12.95 59.40
CA MET A 49 -37.60 -14.17 59.28
C MET A 49 -39.05 -13.87 58.91
N PHE A 50 -39.62 -12.78 59.43
CA PHE A 50 -40.96 -12.33 59.05
C PHE A 50 -41.02 -11.91 57.58
N TYR A 51 -40.06 -11.09 57.15
CA TYR A 51 -39.95 -10.64 55.77
C TYR A 51 -39.83 -11.81 54.78
N ASN A 52 -38.96 -12.77 55.09
CA ASN A 52 -38.65 -13.88 54.20
C ASN A 52 -39.85 -14.78 53.90
N MET A 53 -40.87 -14.81 54.78
CA MET A 53 -42.09 -15.59 54.56
C MET A 53 -42.79 -15.20 53.25
N ALA A 54 -42.88 -13.91 52.93
CA ALA A 54 -43.49 -13.45 51.68
C ALA A 54 -42.72 -13.95 50.45
N GLY A 55 -41.39 -13.92 50.51
CA GLY A 55 -40.53 -14.48 49.45
C GLY A 55 -40.71 -15.99 49.28
N TYR A 56 -41.07 -16.72 50.34
CA TYR A 56 -41.38 -18.15 50.27
C TYR A 56 -42.75 -18.41 49.65
N TYR A 57 -43.76 -17.59 49.96
CA TYR A 57 -45.07 -17.66 49.30
C TYR A 57 -44.98 -17.36 47.79
N LEU A 58 -44.19 -16.37 47.37
CA LEU A 58 -43.93 -16.14 45.94
C LEU A 58 -43.34 -17.37 45.23
N LYS A 59 -42.43 -18.09 45.89
CA LYS A 59 -41.86 -19.33 45.33
C LYS A 59 -42.86 -20.48 45.24
N LEU A 60 -43.99 -20.38 45.94
CA LEU A 60 -45.14 -21.28 45.84
C LEU A 60 -46.19 -20.76 44.84
N ASP A 61 -45.90 -19.69 44.10
CA ASP A 61 -46.84 -18.99 43.20
C ASP A 61 -48.07 -18.41 43.92
N ASP A 62 -47.97 -18.21 45.23
CA ASP A 62 -49.03 -17.70 46.10
C ASP A 62 -48.83 -16.20 46.36
N LEU A 63 -49.20 -15.39 45.36
CA LEU A 63 -49.05 -13.93 45.42
C LEU A 63 -49.96 -13.31 46.48
N GLU A 64 -51.13 -13.88 46.73
CA GLU A 64 -52.10 -13.36 47.69
C GLU A 64 -51.52 -13.41 49.11
N GLN A 65 -51.04 -14.58 49.54
CA GLN A 65 -50.41 -14.73 50.84
C GLN A 65 -49.10 -13.94 50.95
N ALA A 66 -48.33 -13.85 49.86
CA ALA A 66 -47.13 -13.00 49.84
C ALA A 66 -47.47 -11.52 50.09
N ASN A 67 -48.52 -10.99 49.44
CA ASN A 67 -48.99 -9.62 49.64
C ASN A 67 -49.50 -9.38 51.06
N GLN A 68 -50.25 -10.33 51.63
CA GLN A 68 -50.70 -10.22 53.01
C GLN A 68 -49.51 -10.07 53.99
N ILE A 69 -48.49 -10.92 53.86
CA ILE A 69 -47.29 -10.84 54.69
C ILE A 69 -46.55 -9.50 54.49
N TRP A 70 -46.44 -9.00 53.25
CA TRP A 70 -45.80 -7.72 52.99
C TRP A 70 -46.57 -6.52 53.54
N ASP A 71 -47.90 -6.53 53.48
CA ASP A 71 -48.73 -5.46 54.04
C ASP A 71 -48.60 -5.42 55.57
N GLU A 72 -48.65 -6.60 56.22
CA GLU A 72 -48.37 -6.72 57.66
C GLU A 72 -46.95 -6.26 58.00
N PHE A 73 -45.95 -6.61 57.17
CA PHE A 73 -44.58 -6.16 57.33
C PHE A 73 -44.44 -4.64 57.19
N GLY A 74 -45.06 -4.03 56.18
CA GLY A 74 -45.01 -2.59 55.93
C GLY A 74 -45.64 -1.77 57.06
N ASN A 75 -46.73 -2.27 57.64
CA ASN A 75 -47.37 -1.65 58.81
C ASN A 75 -46.51 -1.76 60.08
N LYS A 76 -45.86 -2.91 60.28
CA LYS A 76 -45.03 -3.16 61.46
C LYS A 76 -43.65 -2.50 61.39
N TYR A 77 -43.09 -2.37 60.19
CA TYR A 77 -41.75 -1.84 59.93
C TYR A 77 -41.76 -0.72 58.86
N PRO A 78 -42.49 0.39 59.07
CA PRO A 78 -42.75 1.42 58.05
C PRO A 78 -41.53 2.23 57.63
N ASN A 79 -40.36 2.06 58.28
CA ASN A 79 -39.10 2.70 57.91
C ASN A 79 -38.05 1.68 57.43
N SER A 80 -38.41 0.40 57.28
CA SER A 80 -37.47 -0.64 56.87
C SER A 80 -37.09 -0.49 55.39
N PRO A 81 -35.79 -0.60 55.05
CA PRO A 81 -35.31 -0.63 53.66
C PRO A 81 -35.82 -1.86 52.87
N ARG A 82 -36.37 -2.87 53.57
CA ARG A 82 -36.97 -4.06 52.95
C ARG A 82 -38.22 -3.75 52.11
N GLY A 83 -38.86 -2.59 52.31
CA GLY A 83 -39.95 -2.14 51.45
C GLY A 83 -39.51 -1.96 49.98
N VAL A 84 -38.28 -1.53 49.73
CA VAL A 84 -37.73 -1.43 48.36
C VAL A 84 -37.56 -2.82 47.74
N GLU A 85 -37.03 -3.77 48.52
CA GLU A 85 -36.87 -5.17 48.12
C GLU A 85 -38.22 -5.82 47.78
N THR A 86 -39.27 -5.54 48.57
CA THR A 86 -40.61 -6.07 48.31
C THR A 86 -41.12 -5.67 46.94
N PHE A 87 -41.09 -4.38 46.63
CA PHE A 87 -41.55 -3.88 45.34
C PHE A 87 -40.72 -4.43 44.18
N PHE A 88 -39.40 -4.52 44.35
CA PHE A 88 -38.56 -5.18 43.36
C PHE A 88 -38.94 -6.66 43.14
N LYS A 89 -39.12 -7.44 44.21
CA LYS A 89 -39.47 -8.87 44.13
C LYS A 89 -40.83 -9.11 43.49
N ARG A 90 -41.80 -8.21 43.71
CA ARG A 90 -43.09 -8.21 43.00
C ARG A 90 -42.92 -7.90 41.52
N GLY A 91 -42.10 -6.91 41.20
CA GLY A 91 -41.76 -6.58 39.81
C GLY A 91 -41.10 -7.76 39.09
N GLU A 92 -40.15 -8.44 39.73
CA GLU A 92 -39.50 -9.66 39.23
C GLU A 92 -40.53 -10.79 39.00
N TYR A 93 -41.45 -11.00 39.94
CA TYR A 93 -42.54 -11.97 39.79
C TYR A 93 -43.40 -11.67 38.55
N PHE A 94 -43.89 -10.43 38.40
CA PHE A 94 -44.72 -10.06 37.24
C PHE A 94 -43.95 -10.13 35.92
N MET A 95 -42.68 -9.72 35.92
CA MET A 95 -41.80 -9.81 34.75
C MET A 95 -41.66 -11.28 34.30
N ASN A 96 -41.46 -12.21 35.24
CA ASN A 96 -41.36 -13.64 34.94
C ASN A 96 -42.67 -14.26 34.43
N LYS A 97 -43.82 -13.62 34.70
CA LYS A 97 -45.13 -14.00 34.15
C LYS A 97 -45.43 -13.32 32.79
N GLY A 98 -44.52 -12.50 32.28
CA GLY A 98 -44.71 -11.72 31.04
C GLY A 98 -45.63 -10.51 31.20
N LEU A 99 -45.99 -10.15 32.44
CA LEU A 99 -46.90 -9.04 32.76
C LEU A 99 -46.09 -7.75 32.91
N HIS A 100 -45.61 -7.22 31.79
CA HIS A 100 -44.61 -6.13 31.76
C HIS A 100 -45.10 -4.82 32.39
N ASP A 101 -46.36 -4.41 32.17
CA ASP A 101 -46.89 -3.17 32.74
C ASP A 101 -46.96 -3.22 34.27
N GLN A 102 -47.39 -4.37 34.81
CA GLN A 102 -47.41 -4.60 36.26
C GLN A 102 -46.00 -4.65 36.84
N ALA A 103 -45.05 -5.26 36.13
CA ALA A 103 -43.65 -5.28 36.53
C ALA A 103 -43.06 -3.86 36.62
N ILE A 104 -43.29 -3.03 35.59
CA ILE A 104 -42.82 -1.64 35.56
C ILE A 104 -43.42 -0.83 36.72
N ALA A 105 -44.73 -0.97 36.98
CA ALA A 105 -45.39 -0.29 38.08
C ALA A 105 -44.78 -0.64 39.46
N GLU A 106 -44.46 -1.91 39.68
CA GLU A 106 -43.79 -2.36 40.91
C GLU A 106 -42.33 -1.89 40.98
N PHE A 107 -41.59 -1.88 39.87
CA PHE A 107 -40.24 -1.29 39.85
C PHE A 107 -40.26 0.22 40.15
N ASP A 108 -41.25 0.97 39.65
CA ASP A 108 -41.40 2.38 39.96
C ASP A 108 -41.71 2.62 41.45
N ARG A 109 -42.52 1.75 42.06
CA ARG A 109 -42.74 1.76 43.52
C ARG A 109 -41.47 1.50 44.31
N ALA A 110 -40.61 0.58 43.86
CA ALA A 110 -39.30 0.34 44.49
C ALA A 110 -38.43 1.61 44.46
N LEU A 111 -38.36 2.29 43.31
CA LEU A 111 -37.58 3.52 43.15
C LEU A 111 -38.14 4.67 43.99
N GLN A 112 -39.46 4.88 43.94
CA GLN A 112 -40.13 5.88 44.75
C GLN A 112 -39.86 5.62 46.23
N ARG A 113 -40.00 4.38 46.68
CA ARG A 113 -39.79 4.00 48.07
C ARG A 113 -38.35 4.26 48.52
N ASN A 114 -37.36 3.95 47.67
CA ASN A 114 -35.97 4.22 47.99
C ASN A 114 -35.70 5.73 48.11
N ASN A 115 -36.27 6.52 47.20
CA ASN A 115 -36.17 7.98 47.23
C ASN A 115 -36.85 8.59 48.47
N GLU A 116 -38.01 8.08 48.89
CA GLU A 116 -38.68 8.49 50.13
C GLU A 116 -37.82 8.23 51.37
N LEU A 117 -37.16 7.07 51.44
CA LEU A 117 -36.23 6.77 52.53
C LEU A 117 -35.04 7.74 52.51
N LYS A 118 -34.50 8.01 51.32
CA LYS A 118 -33.37 8.93 51.11
C LYS A 118 -33.71 10.37 51.54
N THR A 119 -34.86 10.90 51.14
CA THR A 119 -35.29 12.27 51.49
C THR A 119 -35.54 12.41 52.99
N LYS A 120 -36.01 11.35 53.64
CA LYS A 120 -36.16 11.27 55.11
C LYS A 120 -34.84 10.99 55.85
N LYS A 121 -33.71 10.89 55.14
CA LYS A 121 -32.39 10.54 55.71
C LYS A 121 -32.41 9.20 56.46
N LEU A 122 -33.25 8.26 56.04
CA LEU A 122 -33.33 6.90 56.54
C LEU A 122 -32.41 5.96 55.74
N LYS A 123 -32.17 4.76 56.28
CA LYS A 123 -31.42 3.71 55.58
C LYS A 123 -32.13 3.33 54.28
N THR A 124 -31.44 3.49 53.15
CA THR A 124 -31.92 3.13 51.81
C THR A 124 -31.58 1.67 51.47
N ASN A 125 -32.07 1.22 50.31
CA ASN A 125 -31.74 -0.08 49.72
C ASN A 125 -31.34 0.11 48.25
N ASP A 126 -30.19 0.75 48.06
CA ASP A 126 -29.68 1.14 46.73
C ASP A 126 -29.42 -0.07 45.82
N PHE A 127 -29.14 -1.25 46.40
CA PHE A 127 -29.03 -2.50 45.64
C PHE A 127 -30.33 -2.83 44.89
N TYR A 128 -31.45 -2.96 45.60
CA TYR A 128 -32.71 -3.31 44.97
C TYR A 128 -33.33 -2.16 44.17
N ALA A 129 -33.03 -0.91 44.52
CA ALA A 129 -33.39 0.23 43.67
C ALA A 129 -32.65 0.17 42.32
N ALA A 130 -31.35 -0.14 42.32
CA ALA A 130 -30.59 -0.34 41.08
C ALA A 130 -31.10 -1.53 40.27
N GLU A 131 -31.40 -2.68 40.90
CA GLU A 131 -31.97 -3.85 40.22
C GLU A 131 -33.34 -3.55 39.60
N ALA A 132 -34.20 -2.80 40.31
CA ALA A 132 -35.51 -2.38 39.81
C ALA A 132 -35.39 -1.47 38.58
N LEU A 133 -34.54 -0.42 38.67
CA LEU A 133 -34.32 0.48 37.55
C LEU A 133 -33.68 -0.24 36.35
N PHE A 134 -32.73 -1.13 36.60
CA PHE A 134 -32.07 -1.91 35.56
C PHE A 134 -33.05 -2.85 34.85
N SER A 135 -33.91 -3.54 35.61
CA SER A 135 -34.94 -4.43 35.07
C SER A 135 -35.98 -3.65 34.24
N LYS A 136 -36.44 -2.50 34.75
CA LYS A 136 -37.30 -1.56 34.01
C LYS A 136 -36.64 -1.10 32.70
N SER A 137 -35.36 -0.72 32.75
CA SER A 137 -34.59 -0.31 31.56
C SER A 137 -34.49 -1.44 30.54
N GLY A 138 -34.33 -2.69 30.99
CA GLY A 138 -34.28 -3.86 30.12
C GLY A 138 -35.58 -4.10 29.35
N LEU A 139 -36.74 -3.93 30.00
CA LEU A 139 -38.04 -3.99 29.32
C LEU A 139 -38.18 -2.90 28.26
N MET A 140 -37.81 -1.66 28.59
CA MET A 140 -37.83 -0.53 27.65
C MET A 140 -36.84 -0.73 26.49
N TYR A 141 -35.68 -1.34 26.74
CA TYR A 141 -34.70 -1.65 25.71
C TYR A 141 -35.23 -2.65 24.68
N ASN A 142 -36.10 -3.59 25.07
CA ASN A 142 -36.72 -4.53 24.12
C ASN A 142 -37.62 -3.80 23.11
N ASP A 143 -38.44 -2.86 23.57
CA ASP A 143 -39.25 -2.03 22.69
C ASP A 143 -38.37 -1.20 21.76
N TYR A 144 -37.34 -0.57 22.32
CA TYR A 144 -36.36 0.21 21.59
C TYR A 144 -35.66 -0.59 20.48
N LYS A 145 -35.19 -1.80 20.79
CA LYS A 145 -34.50 -2.71 19.87
C LYS A 145 -35.39 -3.16 18.72
N ASN A 146 -36.70 -3.25 18.91
CA ASN A 146 -37.64 -3.73 17.88
C ASN A 146 -38.08 -2.64 16.88
N ILE A 147 -37.76 -1.38 17.14
CA ILE A 147 -38.06 -0.26 16.22
C ILE A 147 -37.22 -0.40 14.94
N ARG A 148 -37.88 -0.25 13.79
CA ARG A 148 -37.29 -0.31 12.44
C ARG A 148 -37.68 0.92 11.64
N PHE A 149 -36.76 1.37 10.79
CA PHE A 149 -36.92 2.55 9.94
C PHE A 149 -37.43 2.13 8.56
N THR A 150 -38.74 1.87 8.46
CA THR A 150 -39.39 1.49 7.19
C THR A 150 -39.89 2.72 6.44
N LEU A 151 -40.06 2.63 5.11
CA LEU A 151 -40.45 3.76 4.27
C LEU A 151 -41.78 4.41 4.72
N ASN A 152 -42.74 3.60 5.17
CA ASN A 152 -44.10 4.06 5.49
C ASN A 152 -44.22 4.88 6.78
N ASN A 153 -43.27 4.75 7.71
CA ASN A 153 -43.34 5.37 9.04
C ASN A 153 -41.98 5.88 9.56
N MET A 154 -41.02 6.07 8.66
CA MET A 154 -39.63 6.42 8.92
C MET A 154 -39.46 7.53 9.96
N ASN A 155 -40.12 8.68 9.76
CA ASN A 155 -39.93 9.87 10.60
C ASN A 155 -40.45 9.65 12.03
N ALA A 156 -41.64 9.06 12.17
CA ALA A 156 -42.22 8.75 13.47
C ALA A 156 -41.38 7.71 14.24
N GLN A 157 -40.86 6.69 13.55
CA GLN A 157 -39.98 5.68 14.15
C GLN A 157 -38.63 6.29 14.59
N LYS A 158 -38.07 7.22 13.80
CA LYS A 158 -36.84 7.94 14.15
C LYS A 158 -36.99 8.76 15.42
N GLU A 159 -38.06 9.56 15.53
CA GLU A 159 -38.31 10.34 16.76
C GLU A 159 -38.60 9.44 17.95
N ARG A 160 -39.44 8.40 17.80
CA ARG A 160 -39.68 7.42 18.88
C ARG A 160 -38.39 6.77 19.37
N LYS A 161 -37.52 6.31 18.47
CA LYS A 161 -36.24 5.68 18.86
C LYS A 161 -35.33 6.68 19.56
N LYS A 162 -35.25 7.92 19.07
CA LYS A 162 -34.44 8.99 19.67
C LYS A 162 -34.90 9.36 21.08
N ASP A 163 -36.20 9.38 21.34
CA ASP A 163 -36.71 9.68 22.69
C ASP A 163 -36.46 8.53 23.66
N LEU A 164 -36.66 7.27 23.22
CA LEU A 164 -36.31 6.10 24.02
C LEU A 164 -34.81 6.00 24.28
N LEU A 165 -33.96 6.37 23.31
CA LEU A 165 -32.51 6.46 23.50
C LEU A 165 -32.15 7.39 24.67
N LYS A 166 -32.71 8.61 24.71
CA LYS A 166 -32.45 9.57 25.80
C LYS A 166 -32.88 9.01 27.16
N GLN A 167 -34.06 8.39 27.20
CA GLN A 167 -34.59 7.79 28.42
C GLN A 167 -33.72 6.63 28.90
N LEU A 168 -33.32 5.73 28.00
CA LEU A 168 -32.46 4.59 28.33
C LEU A 168 -31.09 5.04 28.85
N VAL A 169 -30.44 5.99 28.17
CA VAL A 169 -29.14 6.53 28.62
C VAL A 169 -29.26 7.11 30.03
N SER A 170 -30.27 7.95 30.27
CA SER A 170 -30.49 8.54 31.60
C SER A 170 -30.78 7.48 32.67
N GLN A 171 -31.55 6.44 32.37
CA GLN A 171 -31.81 5.36 33.32
C GLN A 171 -30.55 4.53 33.62
N TYR A 172 -29.74 4.19 32.61
CA TYR A 172 -28.48 3.48 32.84
C TYR A 172 -27.44 4.31 33.59
N GLU A 173 -27.37 5.63 33.36
CA GLU A 173 -26.55 6.55 34.16
C GLU A 173 -27.00 6.58 35.63
N GLN A 174 -28.32 6.54 35.89
CA GLN A 174 -28.86 6.44 37.24
C GLN A 174 -28.55 5.08 37.89
N VAL A 175 -28.65 3.97 37.14
CA VAL A 175 -28.23 2.64 37.62
C VAL A 175 -26.76 2.66 38.03
N ALA A 176 -25.90 3.23 37.18
CA ALA A 176 -24.48 3.43 37.48
C ALA A 176 -24.26 4.27 38.74
N GLY A 177 -25.04 5.33 38.93
CA GLY A 177 -24.98 6.22 40.10
C GLY A 177 -25.25 5.57 41.45
N TYR A 178 -25.93 4.42 41.49
CA TYR A 178 -26.10 3.65 42.74
C TYR A 178 -24.82 2.93 43.20
N GLY A 179 -23.81 2.78 42.33
CA GLY A 179 -22.53 2.15 42.68
C GLY A 179 -22.60 0.65 43.01
N THR A 180 -23.67 -0.03 42.60
CA THR A 180 -23.85 -1.47 42.81
C THR A 180 -23.13 -2.28 41.73
N ILE A 181 -23.15 -3.62 41.81
CA ILE A 181 -22.58 -4.49 40.77
C ILE A 181 -23.19 -4.27 39.37
N ARG A 182 -24.39 -3.64 39.29
CA ARG A 182 -25.04 -3.27 38.02
C ARG A 182 -24.37 -2.11 37.30
N LEU A 183 -23.56 -1.31 37.99
CA LEU A 183 -22.75 -0.25 37.37
C LEU A 183 -21.97 -0.77 36.15
N TYR A 184 -21.35 -1.95 36.26
CA TYR A 184 -20.50 -2.50 35.21
C TYR A 184 -21.28 -2.76 33.90
N GLU A 185 -22.46 -3.37 34.04
CA GLU A 185 -23.34 -3.68 32.92
C GLU A 185 -24.06 -2.43 32.38
N ALA A 186 -24.57 -1.56 33.25
CA ALA A 186 -25.25 -0.34 32.85
C ALA A 186 -24.34 0.61 32.06
N THR A 187 -23.07 0.74 32.46
CA THR A 187 -22.09 1.58 31.74
C THR A 187 -21.83 1.04 30.34
N TYR A 188 -21.77 -0.29 30.18
CA TYR A 188 -21.70 -0.94 28.87
C TYR A 188 -22.97 -0.74 28.04
N ASP A 189 -24.14 -0.88 28.67
CA ASP A 189 -25.43 -0.79 27.97
C ASP A 189 -25.70 0.60 27.40
N ILE A 190 -25.12 1.68 27.96
CA ILE A 190 -25.16 3.02 27.34
C ILE A 190 -24.60 2.98 25.90
N GLY A 191 -23.42 2.37 25.72
CA GLY A 191 -22.83 2.20 24.38
C GLY A 191 -23.69 1.33 23.46
N LYS A 192 -24.29 0.27 24.02
CA LYS A 192 -25.19 -0.65 23.29
C LYS A 192 -26.46 0.02 22.79
N VAL A 193 -27.00 1.00 23.53
CA VAL A 193 -28.17 1.75 23.06
C VAL A 193 -27.78 2.63 21.86
N TYR A 194 -26.64 3.32 21.90
CA TYR A 194 -26.15 4.07 20.75
C TYR A 194 -25.82 3.17 19.55
N GLU A 195 -25.19 2.01 19.78
CA GLU A 195 -24.89 1.02 18.73
C GLU A 195 -26.17 0.57 18.01
N GLU A 196 -27.21 0.21 18.76
CA GLU A 196 -28.49 -0.22 18.20
C GLU A 196 -29.19 0.90 17.41
N PHE A 197 -29.03 2.16 17.82
CA PHE A 197 -29.51 3.30 17.03
C PHE A 197 -28.79 3.40 15.68
N ALA A 198 -27.45 3.30 15.71
CA ALA A 198 -26.60 3.37 14.53
C ALA A 198 -26.91 2.23 13.56
N ASN A 199 -27.05 1.00 14.08
CA ASN A 199 -27.45 -0.18 13.31
C ASN A 199 -28.79 0.05 12.60
N THR A 200 -29.80 0.55 13.34
CA THR A 200 -31.15 0.79 12.78
C THR A 200 -31.14 1.89 11.71
N TRP A 201 -30.32 2.93 11.90
CA TRP A 201 -30.14 3.99 10.91
C TRP A 201 -29.47 3.48 9.64
N ASN A 202 -28.41 2.69 9.79
CA ASN A 202 -27.68 2.16 8.65
C ASN A 202 -28.53 1.18 7.82
N SER A 203 -29.34 0.35 8.47
CA SER A 203 -30.22 -0.63 7.82
C SER A 203 -31.60 -0.06 7.45
N GLN A 204 -31.76 1.26 7.34
CA GLN A 204 -33.06 1.87 7.04
C GLN A 204 -33.53 1.55 5.62
N GLY A 205 -34.85 1.59 5.40
CA GLY A 205 -35.44 1.41 4.07
C GLY A 205 -34.94 2.48 3.09
N ILE A 206 -34.52 2.05 1.89
CA ILE A 206 -34.03 2.92 0.82
C ILE A 206 -35.13 3.00 -0.25
N PRO A 207 -35.61 4.20 -0.63
CA PRO A 207 -36.59 4.33 -1.69
C PRO A 207 -35.98 3.99 -3.07
N GLU A 208 -36.82 3.60 -4.03
CA GLU A 208 -36.36 3.32 -5.39
C GLU A 208 -35.80 4.58 -6.06
N MET A 209 -34.65 4.45 -6.70
CA MET A 209 -33.97 5.54 -7.42
C MET A 209 -32.91 4.99 -8.38
N SER A 210 -32.39 5.84 -9.28
CA SER A 210 -31.30 5.49 -10.19
C SER A 210 -30.01 5.11 -9.44
N LYS A 211 -29.13 4.33 -10.07
CA LYS A 211 -27.85 3.88 -9.47
C LYS A 211 -27.01 5.06 -8.95
N THR A 212 -26.86 6.13 -9.74
CA THR A 212 -26.09 7.32 -9.35
C THR A 212 -26.71 8.04 -8.15
N ARG A 213 -28.04 8.20 -8.13
CA ARG A 213 -28.74 8.81 -6.97
C ARG A 213 -28.63 7.93 -5.73
N ARG A 214 -28.65 6.60 -5.90
CA ARG A 214 -28.50 5.64 -4.81
C ARG A 214 -27.15 5.76 -4.12
N ILE A 215 -26.07 5.95 -4.87
CA ILE A 215 -24.72 6.18 -4.31
C ILE A 215 -24.71 7.42 -3.41
N VAL A 216 -25.23 8.55 -3.89
CA VAL A 216 -25.31 9.80 -3.11
C VAL A 216 -26.19 9.63 -1.87
N TYR A 217 -27.31 8.92 -1.99
CA TYR A 217 -28.21 8.65 -0.88
C TYR A 217 -27.58 7.76 0.19
N LEU A 218 -26.91 6.68 -0.21
CA LEU A 218 -26.16 5.79 0.68
C LEU A 218 -25.05 6.54 1.42
N ASN A 219 -24.30 7.39 0.72
CA ASN A 219 -23.28 8.23 1.36
C ASN A 219 -23.87 9.08 2.49
N LYS A 220 -25.04 9.69 2.29
CA LYS A 220 -25.73 10.46 3.35
C LYS A 220 -26.14 9.57 4.53
N ILE A 221 -26.60 8.36 4.28
CA ILE A 221 -26.90 7.37 5.33
C ILE A 221 -25.63 7.02 6.10
N HIS A 222 -24.54 6.70 5.40
CA HIS A 222 -23.27 6.32 6.01
C HIS A 222 -22.69 7.46 6.85
N GLN A 223 -22.70 8.71 6.36
CA GLN A 223 -22.26 9.89 7.12
C GLN A 223 -22.98 10.02 8.47
N THR A 224 -24.30 9.86 8.48
CA THR A 224 -25.06 9.93 9.74
C THR A 224 -24.81 8.68 10.60
N SER A 225 -24.70 7.50 9.98
CA SER A 225 -24.39 6.26 10.70
C SER A 225 -23.02 6.32 11.37
N THR A 226 -22.00 6.88 10.71
CA THR A 226 -20.67 7.15 11.28
C THR A 226 -20.79 8.00 12.54
N GLN A 227 -21.55 9.11 12.51
CA GLN A 227 -21.74 9.96 13.69
C GLN A 227 -22.42 9.21 14.85
N LEU A 228 -23.34 8.30 14.55
CA LEU A 228 -24.02 7.50 15.57
C LEU A 228 -23.10 6.40 16.13
N TYR A 229 -22.32 5.72 15.29
CA TYR A 229 -21.31 4.77 15.72
C TYR A 229 -20.19 5.44 16.53
N GLU A 230 -19.82 6.69 16.24
CA GLU A 230 -18.88 7.47 17.07
C GLU A 230 -19.42 7.71 18.48
N LYS A 231 -20.72 7.97 18.62
CA LYS A 231 -21.35 8.07 19.95
C LYS A 231 -21.28 6.74 20.69
N ALA A 232 -21.58 5.63 20.02
CA ALA A 232 -21.46 4.29 20.60
C ALA A 232 -20.02 3.99 21.02
N HIS A 233 -19.06 4.24 20.12
CA HIS A 233 -17.63 4.13 20.37
C HIS A 233 -17.21 4.91 21.62
N ASN A 234 -17.56 6.19 21.69
CA ASN A 234 -17.16 7.07 22.79
C ASN A 234 -17.76 6.60 24.13
N SER A 235 -19.00 6.10 24.10
CA SER A 235 -19.63 5.48 25.28
C SER A 235 -18.90 4.21 25.73
N TYR A 236 -18.56 3.30 24.80
CA TYR A 236 -17.80 2.09 25.13
C TYR A 236 -16.38 2.40 25.63
N ARG A 237 -15.68 3.32 24.97
CA ARG A 237 -14.36 3.80 25.42
C ARG A 237 -14.44 4.40 26.83
N SER A 238 -15.46 5.21 27.11
CA SER A 238 -15.68 5.76 28.45
C SER A 238 -15.94 4.66 29.48
N ALA A 239 -16.67 3.61 29.11
CA ALA A 239 -16.85 2.42 29.95
C ALA A 239 -15.52 1.73 30.24
N VAL A 240 -14.68 1.48 29.24
CA VAL A 240 -13.34 0.90 29.43
C VAL A 240 -12.52 1.71 30.43
N VAL A 241 -12.44 3.03 30.24
CA VAL A 241 -11.63 3.92 31.11
C VAL A 241 -12.16 3.93 32.54
N LEU A 242 -13.48 4.09 32.72
CA LEU A 242 -14.10 4.14 34.04
C LEU A 242 -13.94 2.82 34.78
N LEU A 243 -14.28 1.71 34.12
CA LEU A 243 -14.26 0.39 34.75
C LEU A 243 -12.84 -0.08 35.04
N SER A 244 -11.87 0.21 34.16
CA SER A 244 -10.45 -0.11 34.42
C SER A 244 -9.89 0.69 35.61
N ARG A 245 -10.34 1.94 35.82
CA ARG A 245 -9.96 2.72 37.00
C ARG A 245 -10.51 2.10 38.27
N LEU A 246 -11.78 1.67 38.25
CA LEU A 246 -12.40 0.96 39.38
C LEU A 246 -11.68 -0.36 39.67
N GLU A 247 -11.22 -1.06 38.63
CA GLU A 247 -10.48 -2.32 38.76
C GLU A 247 -9.16 -2.12 39.50
N LYS A 248 -8.40 -1.10 39.08
CA LYS A 248 -7.14 -0.72 39.74
C LYS A 248 -7.35 -0.31 41.19
N ALA A 249 -8.43 0.42 41.50
CA ALA A 249 -8.76 0.81 42.86
C ALA A 249 -9.22 -0.39 43.72
N TYR A 250 -9.76 -1.43 43.11
CA TYR A 250 -10.25 -2.63 43.81
C TYR A 250 -9.14 -3.67 44.07
N ARG A 251 -8.05 -3.68 43.28
CA ARG A 251 -6.85 -4.47 43.56
C ARG A 251 -6.05 -3.81 44.71
N PRO A 252 -5.81 -4.47 45.86
CA PRO A 252 -4.90 -3.94 46.85
C PRO A 252 -3.49 -3.85 46.26
N ALA A 253 -2.71 -2.83 46.66
CA ALA A 253 -1.29 -2.76 46.35
C ALA A 253 -0.63 -4.10 46.74
N ALA A 254 0.20 -4.64 45.86
CA ALA A 254 0.97 -5.84 46.19
C ALA A 254 1.75 -5.58 47.50
N PRO A 255 1.83 -6.56 48.42
CA PRO A 255 2.73 -6.43 49.55
C PRO A 255 4.14 -6.17 49.02
N ASP A 256 4.77 -5.13 49.56
CA ASP A 256 6.14 -4.73 49.27
C ASP A 256 7.05 -5.97 49.32
N SER A 257 7.71 -6.31 48.21
CA SER A 257 8.58 -7.50 48.09
C SER A 257 9.95 -7.29 48.76
N THR A 258 9.99 -6.51 49.83
CA THR A 258 11.20 -6.10 50.56
C THR A 258 11.20 -6.54 52.02
N ALA A 259 10.22 -7.34 52.46
CA ALA A 259 10.27 -7.99 53.77
C ALA A 259 11.30 -9.15 53.76
N PRO A 260 12.30 -9.16 54.67
CA PRO A 260 13.29 -10.22 54.71
C PRO A 260 12.65 -11.54 55.14
N ASP A 261 13.04 -12.58 54.39
CA ASP A 261 12.75 -13.99 54.61
C ASP A 261 13.00 -14.36 56.08
N SER A 262 11.94 -14.70 56.82
CA SER A 262 12.07 -15.34 58.12
C SER A 262 11.18 -16.56 58.20
N SER A 263 11.87 -17.69 58.29
CA SER A 263 11.43 -19.03 58.71
C SER A 263 10.33 -19.69 57.88
N ALA A 264 10.81 -20.49 56.92
CA ALA A 264 10.19 -21.75 56.58
C ALA A 264 10.19 -22.66 57.82
N GLU A 265 8.98 -22.98 58.31
CA GLU A 265 8.59 -24.21 59.03
C GLU A 265 7.33 -23.90 59.85
N ASP A 266 6.14 -23.96 59.21
CA ASP A 266 4.98 -24.56 59.89
C ASP A 266 3.85 -24.90 58.91
N SER A 267 3.40 -26.14 59.01
CA SER A 267 2.06 -26.63 58.69
C SER A 267 1.62 -26.73 57.22
N THR A 268 1.62 -27.98 56.76
CA THR A 268 0.50 -28.60 56.04
C THR A 268 -0.86 -28.10 56.56
N ARG A 269 -1.43 -27.11 55.88
CA ARG A 269 -2.87 -26.83 55.87
C ARG A 269 -3.29 -26.65 54.43
N ASN A 270 -4.14 -27.57 53.97
CA ASN A 270 -5.03 -27.39 52.82
C ASN A 270 -5.67 -25.99 52.87
N GLN A 271 -5.07 -25.00 52.21
CA GLN A 271 -5.80 -23.83 51.77
C GLN A 271 -6.55 -24.24 50.51
N SER A 272 -7.75 -24.80 50.70
CA SER A 272 -8.81 -24.58 49.74
C SER A 272 -8.82 -23.07 49.45
N ILE A 273 -8.43 -22.67 48.25
CA ILE A 273 -8.56 -21.29 47.77
C ILE A 273 -10.04 -20.96 47.91
N ARG A 274 -10.43 -20.28 49.00
CA ARG A 274 -11.77 -19.73 49.12
C ARG A 274 -11.85 -18.68 48.03
N VAL A 275 -12.53 -19.02 46.93
CA VAL A 275 -13.07 -18.07 45.96
C VAL A 275 -13.93 -17.09 46.76
N SER A 276 -13.32 -16.01 47.24
CA SER A 276 -13.98 -15.03 48.09
C SER A 276 -14.89 -14.15 47.21
N GLU A 277 -15.90 -13.51 47.81
CA GLU A 277 -16.80 -12.60 47.08
C GLU A 277 -16.04 -11.46 46.34
N LYS A 278 -14.83 -11.12 46.81
CA LYS A 278 -13.92 -10.17 46.15
C LYS A 278 -13.48 -10.66 44.77
N ASP A 279 -13.21 -11.95 44.63
CA ASP A 279 -12.79 -12.59 43.38
C ASP A 279 -13.97 -12.70 42.38
N SER A 280 -15.20 -12.85 42.86
CA SER A 280 -16.38 -12.76 41.98
C SER A 280 -16.63 -11.36 41.43
N THR A 281 -16.48 -10.31 42.26
CA THR A 281 -16.70 -8.92 41.81
C THR A 281 -15.64 -8.49 40.78
N LEU A 282 -14.38 -8.83 41.03
CA LEU A 282 -13.28 -8.56 40.10
C LEU A 282 -13.50 -9.25 38.75
N ARG A 283 -13.94 -10.52 38.75
CA ARG A 283 -14.27 -11.26 37.52
C ARG A 283 -15.43 -10.64 36.75
N VAL A 284 -16.49 -10.18 37.42
CA VAL A 284 -17.60 -9.48 36.76
C VAL A 284 -17.13 -8.17 36.14
N MET A 285 -16.31 -7.40 36.85
CA MET A 285 -15.75 -6.16 36.34
C MET A 285 -14.87 -6.39 35.10
N GLN A 286 -13.91 -7.33 35.17
CA GLN A 286 -13.03 -7.69 34.05
C GLN A 286 -13.83 -8.10 32.81
N ARG A 287 -14.91 -8.87 33.00
CA ARG A 287 -15.80 -9.27 31.90
C ARG A 287 -16.38 -8.06 31.16
N TRP A 288 -16.82 -7.03 31.88
CA TRP A 288 -17.41 -5.84 31.27
C TRP A 288 -16.36 -4.90 30.69
N VAL A 289 -15.17 -4.79 31.30
CA VAL A 289 -14.01 -4.11 30.70
C VAL A 289 -13.68 -4.73 29.34
N ASN A 290 -13.50 -6.06 29.29
CA ASN A 290 -13.14 -6.76 28.06
C ASN A 290 -14.23 -6.64 26.98
N ARG A 291 -15.51 -6.75 27.36
CA ARG A 291 -16.63 -6.56 26.42
C ARG A 291 -16.71 -5.15 25.87
N SER A 292 -16.49 -4.14 26.71
CA SER A 292 -16.48 -2.74 26.29
C SER A 292 -15.31 -2.47 25.36
N ALA A 293 -14.14 -3.02 25.66
CA ALA A 293 -12.93 -2.92 24.85
C ALA A 293 -13.10 -3.55 23.47
N GLU A 294 -13.67 -4.76 23.39
CA GLU A 294 -13.98 -5.41 22.11
C GLU A 294 -14.94 -4.54 21.28
N LYS A 295 -15.95 -3.95 21.94
CA LYS A 295 -16.92 -3.07 21.27
C LYS A 295 -16.33 -1.74 20.82
N THR A 296 -15.38 -1.16 21.55
CA THR A 296 -14.62 0.03 21.10
C THR A 296 -13.97 -0.25 19.74
N SER A 297 -13.22 -1.34 19.61
CA SER A 297 -12.59 -1.72 18.33
C SER A 297 -13.62 -2.08 17.25
N GLU A 298 -14.72 -2.75 17.62
CA GLU A 298 -15.81 -3.09 16.68
C GLU A 298 -16.46 -1.84 16.06
N MET A 299 -16.73 -0.80 16.86
CA MET A 299 -17.40 0.40 16.36
C MET A 299 -16.54 1.16 15.36
N LEU A 300 -15.23 1.29 15.63
CA LEU A 300 -14.29 1.90 14.68
C LEU A 300 -14.16 1.07 13.39
N TYR A 301 -14.11 -0.26 13.52
CA TYR A 301 -14.14 -1.15 12.37
C TYR A 301 -15.42 -0.94 11.53
N ARG A 302 -16.59 -0.88 12.16
CA ARG A 302 -17.87 -0.64 11.46
C ARG A 302 -17.90 0.72 10.76
N ILE A 303 -17.38 1.77 11.40
CA ILE A 303 -17.25 3.10 10.79
C ILE A 303 -16.46 3.02 9.49
N ALA A 304 -15.36 2.26 9.48
CA ALA A 304 -14.53 2.06 8.30
C ALA A 304 -15.25 1.23 7.21
N ASP A 305 -15.91 0.13 7.60
CA ASP A 305 -16.51 -0.82 6.65
C ASP A 305 -17.76 -0.25 5.93
N LEU A 306 -18.45 0.73 6.52
CA LEU A 306 -19.60 1.40 5.90
C LEU A 306 -19.27 1.97 4.51
N ASP A 307 -18.12 2.62 4.37
CA ASP A 307 -17.79 3.31 3.12
C ASP A 307 -17.15 2.38 2.08
N TYR A 308 -16.68 1.20 2.50
CA TYR A 308 -15.97 0.26 1.63
C TYR A 308 -16.85 -0.21 0.45
N ALA A 309 -18.13 -0.50 0.70
CA ALA A 309 -19.06 -0.94 -0.34
C ALA A 309 -19.29 0.12 -1.45
N SER A 310 -19.06 1.39 -1.15
CA SER A 310 -19.21 2.48 -2.13
C SER A 310 -18.06 2.50 -3.15
N ILE A 311 -16.86 2.03 -2.77
CA ILE A 311 -15.71 1.98 -3.67
C ILE A 311 -16.01 1.11 -4.89
N GLU A 312 -16.49 -0.12 -4.66
CA GLU A 312 -16.83 -1.06 -5.75
C GLU A 312 -17.95 -0.53 -6.65
N GLN A 313 -18.94 0.16 -6.10
CA GLN A 313 -20.02 0.76 -6.90
C GLN A 313 -19.52 1.89 -7.81
N ILE A 314 -18.56 2.68 -7.33
CA ILE A 314 -17.94 3.76 -8.13
C ILE A 314 -17.03 3.15 -9.20
N LEU A 315 -16.21 2.16 -8.84
CA LEU A 315 -15.29 1.51 -9.76
C LEU A 315 -15.98 0.70 -10.86
N SER A 316 -17.20 0.21 -10.61
CA SER A 316 -18.03 -0.52 -11.57
C SER A 316 -18.94 0.39 -12.41
N ALA A 317 -18.90 1.71 -12.21
CA ALA A 317 -19.67 2.65 -13.02
C ALA A 317 -19.21 2.58 -14.50
N PRO A 318 -20.15 2.55 -15.46
CA PRO A 318 -19.79 2.50 -16.87
C PRO A 318 -19.07 3.78 -17.30
N ILE A 319 -18.10 3.62 -18.19
CA ILE A 319 -17.41 4.73 -18.84
C ILE A 319 -18.41 5.39 -19.81
N PRO A 320 -18.49 6.73 -19.88
CA PRO A 320 -19.35 7.43 -20.84
C PRO A 320 -19.06 7.02 -22.29
N ASP A 321 -20.12 6.86 -23.09
CA ASP A 321 -20.02 6.55 -24.51
C ASP A 321 -19.40 7.73 -25.29
N GLY A 322 -18.68 7.42 -26.37
CA GLY A 322 -18.13 8.42 -27.30
C GLY A 322 -16.82 9.08 -26.88
N LEU A 323 -16.22 8.69 -25.74
CA LEU A 323 -14.89 9.13 -25.36
C LEU A 323 -13.82 8.45 -26.24
N ASP A 324 -12.86 9.23 -26.74
CA ASP A 324 -11.67 8.69 -27.36
C ASP A 324 -10.77 7.97 -26.32
N PRO A 325 -9.74 7.21 -26.74
CA PRO A 325 -8.89 6.46 -25.82
C PRO A 325 -8.18 7.33 -24.75
N VAL A 326 -7.75 8.55 -25.09
CA VAL A 326 -7.06 9.46 -24.17
C VAL A 326 -8.05 10.07 -23.19
N ALA A 327 -9.21 10.54 -23.69
CA ALA A 327 -10.29 11.03 -22.85
C ALA A 327 -10.81 9.95 -21.89
N THR A 328 -10.84 8.69 -22.33
CA THR A 328 -11.18 7.54 -21.49
C THR A 328 -10.19 7.36 -20.33
N LEU A 329 -8.89 7.44 -20.61
CA LEU A 329 -7.84 7.34 -19.58
C LEU A 329 -7.98 8.44 -18.53
N GLU A 330 -8.15 9.69 -18.97
CA GLU A 330 -8.28 10.81 -18.04
C GLU A 330 -9.60 10.76 -17.26
N TYR A 331 -10.70 10.33 -17.87
CA TYR A 331 -11.95 10.08 -17.15
C TYR A 331 -11.75 9.07 -16.00
N GLN A 332 -11.07 7.95 -16.27
CA GLN A 332 -10.78 6.95 -15.24
C GLN A 332 -9.88 7.52 -14.12
N ASN A 333 -8.85 8.29 -14.47
CA ASN A 333 -8.02 9.01 -13.50
C ASN A 333 -8.87 9.94 -12.61
N GLN A 334 -9.79 10.71 -13.20
CA GLN A 334 -10.68 11.60 -12.45
C GLN A 334 -11.61 10.82 -11.50
N VAL A 335 -12.13 9.67 -11.93
CA VAL A 335 -12.92 8.78 -11.04
C VAL A 335 -12.07 8.30 -9.87
N TYR A 336 -10.83 7.84 -10.12
CA TYR A 336 -9.95 7.36 -9.06
C TYR A 336 -9.58 8.48 -8.07
N LEU A 337 -9.18 9.66 -8.55
CA LEU A 337 -8.75 10.76 -7.68
C LEU A 337 -9.90 11.45 -6.95
N LYS A 338 -11.01 11.73 -7.64
CA LYS A 338 -12.09 12.58 -7.07
C LYS A 338 -13.16 11.78 -6.36
N ALA A 339 -13.38 10.52 -6.73
CA ALA A 339 -14.45 9.71 -6.16
C ALA A 339 -13.92 8.58 -5.26
N VAL A 340 -12.87 7.87 -5.67
CA VAL A 340 -12.38 6.69 -4.93
C VAL A 340 -11.40 7.07 -3.83
N LYS A 341 -10.36 7.87 -4.13
CA LYS A 341 -9.30 8.24 -3.18
C LYS A 341 -9.83 8.85 -1.87
N PRO A 342 -10.79 9.80 -1.88
CA PRO A 342 -11.29 10.38 -0.62
C PRO A 342 -11.96 9.34 0.29
N ILE A 343 -12.58 8.32 -0.30
CA ILE A 343 -13.18 7.22 0.44
C ILE A 343 -12.08 6.30 0.98
N VAL A 344 -11.08 5.94 0.18
CA VAL A 344 -9.92 5.15 0.62
C VAL A 344 -9.21 5.82 1.79
N ASP A 345 -8.90 7.12 1.68
CA ASP A 345 -8.24 7.91 2.74
C ASP A 345 -9.05 7.84 4.04
N LYS A 346 -10.38 8.02 3.96
CA LYS A 346 -11.28 7.97 5.10
C LYS A 346 -11.27 6.59 5.78
N ILE A 347 -11.34 5.51 5.00
CA ILE A 347 -11.38 4.14 5.54
C ILE A 347 -10.02 3.76 6.15
N VAL A 348 -8.91 4.11 5.49
CA VAL A 348 -7.56 3.88 6.03
C VAL A 348 -7.39 4.59 7.36
N LEU A 349 -7.73 5.88 7.45
CA LEU A 349 -7.67 6.64 8.70
C LEU A 349 -8.50 6.00 9.82
N ALA A 350 -9.70 5.49 9.51
CA ALA A 350 -10.57 4.83 10.49
C ALA A 350 -10.00 3.51 11.00
N HIS A 351 -9.44 2.66 10.13
CA HIS A 351 -8.79 1.42 10.55
C HIS A 351 -7.47 1.67 11.31
N LEU A 352 -6.66 2.64 10.89
CA LEU A 352 -5.45 3.03 11.61
C LEU A 352 -5.80 3.57 13.01
N ARG A 353 -6.86 4.38 13.13
CA ARG A 353 -7.39 4.79 14.45
C ARG A 353 -7.77 3.57 15.30
N THR A 354 -8.36 2.54 14.71
CA THR A 354 -8.67 1.29 15.43
C THR A 354 -7.42 0.64 16.02
N ILE A 355 -6.33 0.59 15.25
CA ILE A 355 -5.05 0.01 15.69
C ILE A 355 -4.41 0.90 16.78
N ASN A 356 -4.26 2.19 16.53
CA ASN A 356 -3.63 3.14 17.45
C ASN A 356 -4.37 3.25 18.80
N GLU A 357 -5.70 3.23 18.77
CA GLU A 357 -6.51 3.26 19.98
C GLU A 357 -6.41 1.94 20.75
N ALA A 358 -6.39 0.81 20.04
CA ALA A 358 -6.16 -0.48 20.67
C ALA A 358 -4.79 -0.55 21.34
N ASP A 359 -3.72 -0.06 20.70
CA ASP A 359 -2.39 0.00 21.29
C ASP A 359 -2.36 0.89 22.55
N THR A 360 -3.02 2.06 22.50
CA THR A 360 -3.15 2.97 23.65
C THR A 360 -3.86 2.32 24.83
N LEU A 361 -4.88 1.51 24.55
CA LEU A 361 -5.68 0.80 25.54
C LEU A 361 -5.10 -0.59 25.89
N GLN A 362 -3.96 -0.98 25.29
CA GLN A 362 -3.34 -2.30 25.41
C GLN A 362 -4.33 -3.45 25.10
N LEU A 363 -5.08 -3.29 24.01
CA LEU A 363 -6.12 -4.22 23.57
C LEU A 363 -5.62 -5.08 22.41
N GLU A 364 -5.62 -6.39 22.61
CA GLU A 364 -5.58 -7.34 21.51
C GLU A 364 -6.93 -8.02 21.36
N ASN A 365 -7.59 -7.82 20.22
CA ASN A 365 -8.87 -8.46 19.93
C ASN A 365 -9.04 -8.74 18.44
N LYS A 366 -10.08 -9.51 18.11
CA LYS A 366 -10.36 -9.94 16.73
C LYS A 366 -10.54 -8.76 15.78
N TRP A 367 -11.10 -7.63 16.22
CA TRP A 367 -11.39 -6.48 15.37
C TRP A 367 -10.14 -5.70 14.99
N VAL A 368 -9.14 -5.63 15.87
CA VAL A 368 -7.80 -5.07 15.53
C VAL A 368 -7.17 -5.90 14.42
N ASN A 369 -7.23 -7.22 14.53
CA ASN A 369 -6.72 -8.13 13.50
C ASN A 369 -7.52 -8.04 12.19
N GLN A 370 -8.84 -7.87 12.25
CA GLN A 370 -9.67 -7.64 11.07
C GLN A 370 -9.38 -6.28 10.41
N SER A 371 -9.15 -5.21 11.19
CA SER A 371 -8.73 -3.90 10.68
C SER A 371 -7.40 -3.99 9.95
N ARG A 372 -6.39 -4.68 10.51
CA ARG A 372 -5.11 -4.92 9.81
C ARG A 372 -5.31 -5.66 8.49
N LYS A 373 -6.12 -6.73 8.47
CA LYS A 373 -6.44 -7.47 7.23
C LYS A 373 -7.17 -6.61 6.20
N LYS A 374 -8.11 -5.78 6.63
CA LYS A 374 -8.84 -4.87 5.74
C LYS A 374 -7.94 -3.80 5.16
N LEU A 375 -7.02 -3.25 5.95
CA LEU A 375 -6.04 -2.28 5.47
C LEU A 375 -5.22 -2.82 4.29
N LEU A 376 -4.76 -4.08 4.34
CA LEU A 376 -4.07 -4.71 3.20
C LEU A 376 -4.91 -4.61 1.91
N ALA A 377 -6.17 -5.07 1.98
CA ALA A 377 -7.07 -5.06 0.82
C ALA A 377 -7.44 -3.65 0.34
N ILE A 378 -7.39 -2.63 1.21
CA ILE A 378 -7.70 -1.25 0.85
C ILE A 378 -6.49 -0.55 0.23
N PHE A 379 -5.30 -0.78 0.77
CA PHE A 379 -4.06 -0.23 0.23
C PHE A 379 -3.79 -0.74 -1.19
N GLU A 380 -4.12 -2.01 -1.49
CA GLU A 380 -3.97 -2.60 -2.83
C GLU A 380 -4.85 -1.93 -3.92
N ILE A 381 -5.95 -1.25 -3.56
CA ILE A 381 -6.94 -0.77 -4.54
C ILE A 381 -6.34 0.22 -5.52
N LEU A 382 -5.80 1.34 -5.02
CA LEU A 382 -5.35 2.44 -5.88
C LEU A 382 -4.09 2.10 -6.68
N PRO A 383 -3.03 1.50 -6.09
CA PRO A 383 -1.88 1.02 -6.85
C PRO A 383 -2.28 0.10 -8.00
N ALA A 384 -3.13 -0.89 -7.76
CA ALA A 384 -3.58 -1.82 -8.80
C ALA A 384 -4.33 -1.10 -9.93
N LYS A 385 -5.19 -0.11 -9.61
CA LYS A 385 -5.90 0.67 -10.64
C LYS A 385 -4.95 1.55 -11.47
N TYR A 386 -3.97 2.19 -10.84
CA TYR A 386 -3.01 3.02 -11.56
C TYR A 386 -2.00 2.19 -12.36
N TYR A 387 -1.61 1.01 -11.89
CA TYR A 387 -0.81 0.06 -12.67
C TYR A 387 -1.53 -0.32 -13.97
N GLN A 388 -2.83 -0.65 -13.90
CA GLN A 388 -3.62 -0.94 -15.10
C GLN A 388 -3.77 0.28 -16.02
N LEU A 389 -3.90 1.48 -15.45
CA LEU A 389 -4.02 2.72 -16.22
C LEU A 389 -2.71 3.05 -16.96
N ALA A 390 -1.56 2.91 -16.31
CA ALA A 390 -0.23 3.08 -16.90
C ALA A 390 0.08 2.02 -17.97
N LYS A 391 -0.38 0.78 -17.82
CA LYS A 391 -0.26 -0.22 -18.90
C LYS A 391 -1.10 0.14 -20.12
N ARG A 392 -2.30 0.68 -19.89
CA ARG A 392 -3.17 1.12 -20.99
C ARG A 392 -2.57 2.30 -21.76
N THR A 393 -1.89 3.25 -21.10
CA THR A 393 -1.20 4.35 -21.81
C THR A 393 -0.11 3.82 -22.73
N VAL A 394 0.72 2.85 -22.30
CA VAL A 394 1.71 2.20 -23.17
C VAL A 394 1.04 1.53 -24.37
N GLY A 395 -0.04 0.78 -24.16
CA GLY A 395 -0.79 0.15 -25.25
C GLY A 395 -1.44 1.15 -26.22
N THR A 396 -1.90 2.29 -25.73
CA THR A 396 -2.43 3.39 -26.54
C THR A 396 -1.32 4.05 -27.37
N TYR A 397 -0.16 4.32 -26.76
CA TYR A 397 1.02 4.85 -27.44
C TYR A 397 1.44 3.96 -28.61
N ILE A 398 1.56 2.65 -28.40
CA ILE A 398 1.96 1.68 -29.45
C ILE A 398 1.00 1.75 -30.65
N LYS A 399 -0.31 1.79 -30.41
CA LYS A 399 -1.32 1.89 -31.48
C LYS A 399 -1.21 3.20 -32.25
N MET A 400 -1.07 4.31 -31.54
CA MET A 400 -0.93 5.63 -32.13
C MET A 400 0.36 5.74 -32.96
N ARG A 401 1.46 5.17 -32.47
CA ARG A 401 2.74 5.17 -33.18
C ARG A 401 2.65 4.40 -34.48
N HIS A 402 2.03 3.22 -34.47
CA HIS A 402 1.82 2.45 -35.70
C HIS A 402 0.97 3.21 -36.72
N ARG A 403 -0.06 3.93 -36.25
CA ARG A 403 -0.86 4.81 -37.11
C ARG A 403 -0.03 5.96 -37.67
N TYR A 404 0.77 6.61 -36.84
CA TYR A 404 1.66 7.69 -37.26
C TYR A 404 2.64 7.22 -38.33
N TYR A 405 3.34 6.09 -38.10
CA TYR A 405 4.20 5.46 -39.11
C TYR A 405 3.49 5.21 -40.44
N TYR A 406 2.28 4.66 -40.40
CA TYR A 406 1.50 4.40 -41.62
C TYR A 406 1.22 5.70 -42.38
N ILE A 407 0.78 6.75 -41.69
CA ILE A 407 0.49 8.05 -42.31
C ILE A 407 1.76 8.64 -42.94
N MET A 408 2.88 8.65 -42.21
CA MET A 408 4.13 9.24 -42.70
C MET A 408 4.75 8.49 -43.90
N THR A 409 4.34 7.24 -44.16
CA THR A 409 4.90 6.42 -45.26
C THR A 409 3.92 6.14 -46.39
N LYS A 410 2.61 6.12 -46.11
CA LYS A 410 1.56 5.68 -47.04
C LYS A 410 0.31 6.58 -47.03
N GLY A 411 0.22 7.55 -46.14
CA GLY A 411 -0.91 8.45 -46.02
C GLY A 411 -1.04 9.41 -47.21
N SER A 412 -2.27 9.87 -47.45
CA SER A 412 -2.55 11.00 -48.34
C SER A 412 -1.99 12.31 -47.78
N ASP A 413 -1.85 13.33 -48.62
CA ASP A 413 -1.32 14.64 -48.21
C ASP A 413 -2.15 15.26 -47.07
N THR A 414 -3.48 15.13 -47.13
CA THR A 414 -4.37 15.58 -46.05
C THR A 414 -4.14 14.80 -44.74
N GLU A 415 -3.94 13.48 -44.79
CA GLU A 415 -3.64 12.70 -43.58
C GLU A 415 -2.30 13.07 -42.97
N LYS A 416 -1.31 13.43 -43.79
CA LYS A 416 0.02 13.87 -43.33
C LYS A 416 -0.04 15.26 -42.68
N GLU A 417 -0.83 16.19 -43.22
CA GLU A 417 -1.09 17.49 -42.56
C GLU A 417 -1.70 17.28 -41.16
N ASP A 418 -2.65 16.34 -41.03
CA ASP A 418 -3.27 15.99 -39.75
C ASP A 418 -2.33 15.21 -38.80
N ALA A 419 -1.20 14.69 -39.30
CA ALA A 419 -0.27 13.89 -38.51
C ALA A 419 0.44 14.69 -37.40
N LEU A 420 0.54 16.01 -37.53
CA LEU A 420 1.12 16.89 -36.50
C LEU A 420 0.33 16.83 -35.19
N SER A 421 -1.01 16.76 -35.25
CA SER A 421 -1.84 16.57 -34.05
C SER A 421 -1.54 15.22 -33.40
N LEU A 422 -1.40 14.16 -34.22
CA LEU A 422 -1.08 12.82 -33.73
C LEU A 422 0.33 12.76 -33.09
N ALA A 423 1.29 13.51 -33.61
CA ALA A 423 2.62 13.66 -33.01
C ALA A 423 2.55 14.27 -31.60
N GLY A 424 1.79 15.36 -31.44
CA GLY A 424 1.52 15.95 -30.13
C GLY A 424 0.81 14.99 -29.18
N ASP A 425 -0.17 14.24 -29.68
CA ASP A 425 -0.90 13.26 -28.87
C ASP A 425 -0.02 12.08 -28.41
N LEU A 426 0.97 11.66 -29.20
CA LEU A 426 1.94 10.63 -28.80
C LEU A 426 2.71 11.07 -27.54
N LEU A 427 3.22 12.30 -27.54
CA LEU A 427 3.93 12.87 -26.39
C LEU A 427 3.00 12.99 -25.17
N ASN A 428 1.78 13.49 -25.38
CA ASN A 428 0.77 13.59 -24.32
C ASN A 428 0.48 12.22 -23.66
N VAL A 429 0.43 11.14 -24.42
CA VAL A 429 0.19 9.79 -23.88
C VAL A 429 1.39 9.26 -23.09
N ILE A 430 2.62 9.59 -23.49
CA ILE A 430 3.83 9.28 -22.71
C ILE A 430 3.76 9.97 -21.34
N ASP A 431 3.49 11.29 -21.35
CA ASP A 431 3.39 12.10 -20.13
C ASP A 431 2.27 11.63 -19.20
N LEU A 432 1.10 11.29 -19.75
CA LEU A 432 0.01 10.71 -18.96
C LEU A 432 0.42 9.41 -18.31
N GLY A 433 1.07 8.51 -19.04
CA GLY A 433 1.51 7.25 -18.47
C GLY A 433 2.59 7.41 -17.41
N LYS A 434 3.54 8.35 -17.60
CA LYS A 434 4.54 8.71 -16.59
C LYS A 434 3.86 9.21 -15.32
N LYS A 435 2.93 10.16 -15.46
CA LYS A 435 2.13 10.70 -14.36
C LYS A 435 1.35 9.61 -13.62
N TYR A 436 0.68 8.71 -14.34
CA TYR A 436 -0.07 7.61 -13.72
C TYR A 436 0.84 6.63 -12.99
N THR A 437 2.05 6.39 -13.49
CA THR A 437 3.06 5.55 -12.83
C THR A 437 3.60 6.23 -11.57
N GLN A 438 3.87 7.54 -11.60
CA GLN A 438 4.25 8.29 -10.40
C GLN A 438 3.14 8.31 -9.33
N ILE A 439 1.87 8.36 -9.74
CA ILE A 439 0.75 8.25 -8.80
C ILE A 439 0.71 6.83 -8.20
N MET A 440 0.90 5.79 -9.02
CA MET A 440 1.02 4.40 -8.56
C MET A 440 2.13 4.25 -7.51
N THR A 441 3.34 4.73 -7.81
CA THR A 441 4.50 4.60 -6.91
C THR A 441 4.23 5.30 -5.58
N ARG A 442 3.66 6.52 -5.59
CA ARG A 442 3.27 7.23 -4.37
C ARG A 442 2.26 6.47 -3.52
N PHE A 443 1.32 5.75 -4.12
CA PHE A 443 0.37 4.92 -3.35
C PHE A 443 1.05 3.70 -2.72
N TYR A 444 1.98 3.04 -3.41
CA TYR A 444 2.78 1.97 -2.83
C TYR A 444 3.69 2.47 -1.69
N GLN A 445 4.31 3.63 -1.87
CA GLN A 445 5.13 4.27 -0.84
C GLN A 445 4.27 4.61 0.38
N TRP A 446 3.08 5.18 0.18
CA TRP A 446 2.14 5.46 1.25
C TRP A 446 1.71 4.20 2.01
N GLU A 447 1.48 3.08 1.33
CA GLU A 447 1.20 1.79 1.96
C GLU A 447 2.38 1.32 2.83
N LEU A 448 3.59 1.31 2.27
CA LEU A 448 4.81 0.88 2.96
C LEU A 448 5.12 1.74 4.20
N ASP A 449 5.00 3.06 4.07
CA ASP A 449 5.17 4.00 5.18
C ASP A 449 4.16 3.69 6.30
N ASN A 450 2.91 3.36 5.95
CA ASN A 450 1.91 3.00 6.95
C ASN A 450 2.23 1.66 7.65
N PHE A 451 2.74 0.67 6.92
CA PHE A 451 3.14 -0.60 7.52
C PHE A 451 4.30 -0.45 8.50
N GLN A 452 5.32 0.34 8.14
CA GLN A 452 6.44 0.64 9.03
C GLN A 452 6.02 1.41 10.28
N ASN A 453 5.11 2.39 10.13
CA ASN A 453 4.70 3.26 11.24
C ASN A 453 3.67 2.64 12.21
N HIS A 454 3.04 1.52 11.85
CA HIS A 454 1.95 0.92 12.63
C HIS A 454 2.17 -0.57 12.97
N ASN A 455 3.44 -0.98 13.08
CA ASN A 455 3.86 -2.32 13.52
C ASN A 455 3.17 -3.46 12.75
N PHE A 456 3.02 -3.32 11.43
CA PHE A 456 2.55 -4.43 10.61
C PHE A 456 3.61 -5.54 10.55
N PRO A 457 3.22 -6.83 10.51
CA PRO A 457 4.17 -7.92 10.31
C PRO A 457 5.01 -7.75 9.03
N ASP A 458 6.32 -7.93 9.14
CA ASP A 458 7.30 -7.71 8.05
C ASP A 458 6.95 -8.40 6.72
N ARG A 459 6.28 -9.57 6.78
CA ARG A 459 5.82 -10.28 5.57
C ARG A 459 4.92 -9.42 4.68
N TYR A 460 4.12 -8.52 5.24
CA TYR A 460 3.25 -7.64 4.47
C TYR A 460 4.04 -6.51 3.82
N THR A 461 5.00 -5.93 4.54
CA THR A 461 5.96 -4.96 3.99
C THR A 461 6.73 -5.57 2.82
N ASN A 462 7.24 -6.80 2.97
CA ASN A 462 7.99 -7.47 1.91
C ASN A 462 7.10 -7.80 0.69
N GLN A 463 5.86 -8.24 0.92
CA GLN A 463 4.91 -8.50 -0.16
C GLN A 463 4.60 -7.22 -0.96
N ALA A 464 4.22 -6.14 -0.28
CA ALA A 464 3.89 -4.86 -0.91
C ALA A 464 5.10 -4.27 -1.64
N LEU A 465 6.29 -4.35 -1.06
CA LEU A 465 7.53 -3.89 -1.69
C LEU A 465 7.87 -4.69 -2.96
N ASN A 466 7.75 -6.02 -2.91
CA ASN A 466 8.00 -6.86 -4.08
C ASN A 466 7.04 -6.54 -5.22
N GLU A 467 5.76 -6.31 -4.91
CA GLU A 467 4.76 -5.91 -5.89
C GLU A 467 5.07 -4.52 -6.45
N TYR A 468 5.36 -3.54 -5.59
CA TYR A 468 5.77 -2.19 -5.97
C TYR A 468 6.93 -2.21 -6.98
N LEU A 469 8.04 -2.86 -6.63
CA LEU A 469 9.23 -2.91 -7.48
C LEU A 469 8.98 -3.70 -8.77
N SER A 470 8.21 -4.79 -8.72
CA SER A 470 7.87 -5.58 -9.91
C SER A 470 7.02 -4.80 -10.90
N ASN A 471 5.96 -4.13 -10.41
CA ASN A 471 5.06 -3.36 -11.25
C ASN A 471 5.77 -2.13 -11.85
N THR A 472 6.64 -1.49 -11.06
CA THR A 472 7.49 -0.38 -11.52
C THR A 472 8.45 -0.82 -12.61
N TYR A 473 9.18 -1.93 -12.39
CA TYR A 473 10.09 -2.50 -13.39
C TYR A 473 9.37 -2.80 -14.71
N GLN A 474 8.19 -3.43 -14.66
CA GLN A 474 7.44 -3.77 -15.87
C GLN A 474 7.07 -2.54 -16.71
N ILE A 475 6.64 -1.45 -16.07
CA ILE A 475 6.26 -0.22 -16.77
C ILE A 475 7.51 0.48 -17.30
N ALA A 476 8.53 0.68 -16.46
CA ALA A 476 9.78 1.34 -16.85
C ALA A 476 10.48 0.59 -18.00
N ASN A 477 10.52 -0.75 -17.95
CA ASN A 477 11.06 -1.57 -19.03
C ASN A 477 10.23 -1.45 -20.31
N SER A 478 8.89 -1.32 -20.21
CA SER A 478 8.06 -1.07 -21.38
C SER A 478 8.41 0.28 -22.02
N TYR A 479 8.60 1.33 -21.23
CA TYR A 479 9.07 2.62 -21.75
C TYR A 479 10.43 2.54 -22.42
N LYS A 480 11.39 1.82 -21.83
CA LYS A 480 12.70 1.57 -22.44
C LYS A 480 12.58 0.89 -23.81
N VAL A 481 11.77 -0.17 -23.91
CA VAL A 481 11.54 -0.90 -25.17
C VAL A 481 10.91 0.02 -26.24
N GLU A 482 9.98 0.86 -25.83
CA GLU A 482 9.36 1.82 -26.74
C GLU A 482 10.31 2.96 -27.12
N ALA A 483 11.25 3.35 -26.25
CA ALA A 483 12.32 4.31 -26.55
C ALA A 483 13.27 3.74 -27.61
N ASP A 484 13.70 2.48 -27.46
CA ASP A 484 14.51 1.78 -28.47
C ASP A 484 13.80 1.73 -29.84
N SER A 485 12.48 1.51 -29.81
CA SER A 485 11.65 1.51 -31.02
C SER A 485 11.55 2.90 -31.64
N ALA A 486 11.41 3.97 -30.84
CA ALA A 486 11.41 5.35 -31.33
C ALA A 486 12.76 5.72 -31.97
N ARG A 487 13.88 5.28 -31.39
CA ARG A 487 15.22 5.43 -32.00
C ARG A 487 15.29 4.78 -33.38
N ALA A 488 14.86 3.51 -33.48
CA ALA A 488 14.86 2.80 -34.75
C ALA A 488 14.02 3.51 -35.83
N MET A 489 12.90 4.11 -35.44
CA MET A 489 12.05 4.89 -36.35
C MET A 489 12.68 6.22 -36.76
N LYS A 490 13.29 6.95 -35.82
CA LYS A 490 14.06 8.17 -36.11
C LYS A 490 15.16 7.87 -37.15
N ASP A 491 15.91 6.80 -36.95
CA ASP A 491 17.00 6.41 -37.86
C ASP A 491 16.45 6.04 -39.24
N TYR A 492 15.36 5.27 -39.29
CA TYR A 492 14.68 4.91 -40.54
C TYR A 492 14.25 6.14 -41.35
N PHE A 493 13.57 7.11 -40.74
CA PHE A 493 13.17 8.33 -41.44
C PHE A 493 14.36 9.22 -41.80
N SER A 494 15.44 9.22 -40.99
CA SER A 494 16.69 9.90 -41.33
C SER A 494 17.31 9.33 -42.61
N VAL A 495 17.29 8.01 -42.78
CA VAL A 495 17.74 7.36 -44.03
C VAL A 495 16.87 7.74 -45.21
N LEU A 496 15.54 7.74 -45.06
CA LEU A 496 14.63 8.15 -46.13
C LEU A 496 14.85 9.60 -46.55
N ASN A 497 14.94 10.52 -45.60
CA ASN A 497 15.11 11.94 -45.86
C ASN A 497 16.44 12.27 -46.54
N GLN A 498 17.50 11.50 -46.27
CA GLN A 498 18.77 11.65 -46.98
C GLN A 498 18.69 11.21 -48.45
N LYS A 499 17.86 10.21 -48.75
CA LYS A 499 17.69 9.67 -50.11
C LYS A 499 16.75 10.54 -50.95
N ASP A 500 15.65 10.97 -50.35
CA ASP A 500 14.61 11.79 -50.97
C ASP A 500 14.07 12.77 -49.93
N PRO A 501 14.63 13.99 -49.85
CA PRO A 501 14.25 14.95 -48.84
C PRO A 501 12.78 15.34 -48.93
N MET A 502 12.03 15.13 -47.85
CA MET A 502 10.61 15.46 -47.74
C MET A 502 10.34 16.13 -46.37
N PRO A 503 9.55 17.22 -46.33
CA PRO A 503 9.16 17.85 -45.06
C PRO A 503 8.57 16.85 -44.06
N GLU A 504 7.79 15.88 -44.52
CA GLU A 504 7.14 14.90 -43.66
C GLU A 504 8.14 13.94 -43.01
N TYR A 505 9.25 13.61 -43.68
CA TYR A 505 10.29 12.81 -43.04
C TYR A 505 11.02 13.61 -41.97
N GLU A 506 11.21 14.91 -42.17
CA GLU A 506 11.77 15.81 -41.18
C GLU A 506 10.86 15.89 -39.93
N ASP A 507 9.55 16.06 -40.12
CA ASP A 507 8.55 16.03 -39.04
C ASP A 507 8.56 14.70 -38.27
N ALA A 508 8.69 13.57 -38.99
CA ALA A 508 8.79 12.26 -38.38
C ALA A 508 10.09 12.12 -37.55
N ILE A 509 11.23 12.59 -38.06
CA ILE A 509 12.51 12.58 -37.32
C ILE A 509 12.37 13.35 -36.01
N TYR A 510 11.79 14.56 -36.04
CA TYR A 510 11.54 15.35 -34.83
C TYR A 510 10.62 14.61 -33.85
N THR A 511 9.48 14.11 -34.33
CA THR A 511 8.50 13.39 -33.50
C THR A 511 9.11 12.16 -32.82
N TYR A 512 9.87 11.34 -33.55
CA TYR A 512 10.50 10.16 -32.97
C TYR A 512 11.68 10.51 -32.06
N SER A 513 12.37 11.62 -32.30
CA SER A 513 13.41 12.14 -31.41
C SER A 513 12.81 12.58 -30.06
N ASP A 514 11.71 13.34 -30.08
CA ASP A 514 11.04 13.79 -28.86
C ASP A 514 10.45 12.62 -28.06
N ASN A 515 9.85 11.65 -28.76
CA ASN A 515 9.36 10.43 -28.15
C ASN A 515 10.50 9.61 -27.52
N LEU A 516 11.63 9.45 -28.21
CA LEU A 516 12.81 8.74 -27.70
C LEU A 516 13.27 9.35 -26.37
N SER A 517 13.49 10.66 -26.33
CA SER A 517 13.92 11.35 -25.11
C SER A 517 12.91 11.19 -23.99
N SER A 518 11.63 11.44 -24.27
CA SER A 518 10.57 11.42 -23.26
C SER A 518 10.32 10.02 -22.68
N LEU A 519 10.39 8.98 -23.52
CA LEU A 519 10.27 7.58 -23.07
C LEU A 519 11.47 7.14 -22.24
N HIS A 520 12.69 7.51 -22.67
CA HIS A 520 13.92 7.19 -21.93
C HIS A 520 13.94 7.88 -20.57
N ASP A 521 13.66 9.19 -20.53
CA ASP A 521 13.59 9.97 -19.29
C ASP A 521 12.52 9.42 -18.34
N ALA A 522 11.34 9.07 -18.85
CA ALA A 522 10.29 8.46 -18.05
C ALA A 522 10.73 7.12 -17.46
N ALA A 523 11.36 6.24 -18.27
CA ALA A 523 11.87 4.95 -17.80
C ALA A 523 12.92 5.13 -16.69
N LEU A 524 13.85 6.06 -16.88
CA LEU A 524 14.95 6.32 -15.96
C LEU A 524 14.43 6.89 -14.63
N GLU A 525 13.59 7.92 -14.68
CA GLU A 525 13.03 8.55 -13.49
C GLU A 525 12.20 7.56 -12.66
N ILE A 526 11.31 6.79 -13.30
CA ILE A 526 10.47 5.80 -12.63
C ILE A 526 11.31 4.70 -11.95
N ALA A 527 12.35 4.21 -12.63
CA ALA A 527 13.24 3.18 -12.07
C ALA A 527 14.10 3.74 -10.93
N ALA A 528 14.60 4.97 -11.07
CA ALA A 528 15.47 5.62 -10.09
C ALA A 528 14.69 5.93 -8.81
N ASP A 529 13.49 6.49 -8.92
CA ASP A 529 12.62 6.79 -7.77
C ASP A 529 12.35 5.55 -6.92
N ALA A 530 12.12 4.39 -7.55
CA ALA A 530 11.90 3.13 -6.83
C ALA A 530 13.17 2.60 -6.15
N TYR A 531 14.32 2.71 -6.81
CA TYR A 531 15.62 2.36 -6.23
C TYR A 531 15.95 3.25 -5.03
N ASP A 532 15.78 4.56 -5.16
CA ASP A 532 16.07 5.55 -4.12
C ASP A 532 15.11 5.44 -2.93
N TYR A 533 13.82 5.18 -3.17
CA TYR A 533 12.86 4.93 -2.10
C TYR A 533 13.26 3.69 -1.28
N LYS A 534 13.56 2.56 -1.94
CA LYS A 534 14.04 1.34 -1.26
C LYS A 534 15.31 1.62 -0.44
N LYS A 535 16.28 2.31 -1.05
CA LYS A 535 17.59 2.63 -0.44
C LYS A 535 17.43 3.53 0.80
N SER A 536 16.65 4.62 0.68
CA SER A 536 16.41 5.57 1.78
C SER A 536 15.66 4.95 2.96
N HIS A 537 14.75 4.01 2.71
CA HIS A 537 13.97 3.32 3.75
C HIS A 537 14.64 2.03 4.25
N LYS A 538 15.84 1.70 3.75
CA LYS A 538 16.62 0.50 4.11
C LYS A 538 15.83 -0.80 3.98
N LEU A 539 14.90 -0.82 3.04
CA LEU A 539 14.06 -1.98 2.76
C LEU A 539 14.83 -3.05 1.98
N GLN A 540 14.34 -4.28 1.96
CA GLN A 540 15.00 -5.40 1.28
C GLN A 540 14.03 -6.09 0.33
N SER A 541 14.49 -6.36 -0.89
CA SER A 541 13.70 -7.07 -1.89
C SER A 541 14.60 -7.70 -2.96
N PRO A 542 14.44 -9.00 -3.26
CA PRO A 542 15.16 -9.65 -4.35
C PRO A 542 14.76 -9.13 -5.74
N VAL A 543 13.65 -8.39 -5.87
CA VAL A 543 13.17 -7.83 -7.14
C VAL A 543 14.04 -6.65 -7.58
N ILE A 544 14.70 -5.97 -6.63
CA ILE A 544 15.49 -4.76 -6.88
C ILE A 544 16.60 -4.99 -7.92
N GLY A 545 17.15 -6.22 -8.01
CA GLY A 545 18.16 -6.55 -9.02
C GLY A 545 17.70 -6.32 -10.47
N SER A 546 16.40 -6.44 -10.76
CA SER A 546 15.85 -6.15 -12.10
C SER A 546 15.82 -4.64 -12.38
N ILE A 547 15.47 -3.84 -11.37
CA ILE A 547 15.52 -2.37 -11.44
C ILE A 547 16.97 -1.90 -11.57
N SER A 548 17.89 -2.44 -10.77
CA SER A 548 19.33 -2.12 -10.86
C SER A 548 19.89 -2.43 -12.25
N GLY A 549 19.52 -3.57 -12.84
CA GLY A 549 19.90 -3.90 -14.21
C GLY A 549 19.38 -2.86 -15.21
N LEU A 550 18.09 -2.54 -15.13
CA LEU A 550 17.46 -1.54 -16.00
C LEU A 550 18.09 -0.14 -15.87
N LEU A 551 18.43 0.29 -14.66
CA LEU A 551 19.10 1.57 -14.41
C LEU A 551 20.46 1.65 -15.09
N VAL A 552 21.22 0.55 -15.06
CA VAL A 552 22.50 0.45 -15.77
C VAL A 552 22.31 0.50 -17.29
N GLU A 553 21.22 -0.06 -17.84
CA GLU A 553 20.93 0.06 -19.28
C GLU A 553 20.54 1.48 -19.68
N LEU A 554 19.77 2.18 -18.83
CA LEU A 554 19.25 3.52 -19.11
C LEU A 554 20.30 4.62 -18.90
N ASP A 555 21.09 4.54 -17.83
CA ASP A 555 22.19 5.46 -17.54
C ASP A 555 23.45 4.66 -17.10
N PRO A 556 24.19 4.09 -18.08
CA PRO A 556 25.37 3.30 -17.79
C PRO A 556 26.51 4.12 -17.18
N VAL A 557 26.55 5.44 -17.34
CA VAL A 557 27.63 6.27 -16.80
C VAL A 557 27.50 6.42 -15.28
N THR A 558 26.29 6.67 -14.81
CA THR A 558 26.01 6.84 -13.38
C THR A 558 25.95 5.49 -12.68
N TYR A 559 25.15 4.55 -13.18
CA TYR A 559 24.83 3.34 -12.44
C TYR A 559 25.89 2.24 -12.55
N ALA A 560 26.73 2.23 -13.59
CA ALA A 560 27.90 1.34 -13.58
C ALA A 560 28.86 1.68 -12.42
N LYS A 561 29.00 2.97 -12.06
CA LYS A 561 29.79 3.37 -10.88
C LYS A 561 29.12 2.97 -9.58
N GLU A 562 27.81 3.22 -9.45
CA GLU A 562 27.00 2.85 -8.27
C GLU A 562 27.10 1.34 -7.97
N PHE A 563 27.06 0.49 -9.00
CA PHE A 563 27.12 -0.96 -8.85
C PHE A 563 28.52 -1.57 -9.07
N ALA A 564 29.56 -0.75 -9.12
CA ALA A 564 30.96 -1.16 -9.34
C ALA A 564 31.16 -2.08 -10.56
N VAL A 565 30.48 -1.76 -11.66
CA VAL A 565 30.58 -2.47 -12.95
C VAL A 565 31.62 -1.78 -13.82
N SER A 566 32.64 -2.52 -14.25
CA SER A 566 33.61 -2.04 -15.21
C SER A 566 33.02 -2.02 -16.62
N THR A 567 33.35 -0.98 -17.38
CA THR A 567 33.16 -0.93 -18.82
C THR A 567 34.47 -1.26 -19.51
N ASP A 568 34.40 -1.93 -20.66
CA ASP A 568 35.56 -2.21 -21.49
C ASP A 568 35.59 -1.24 -22.67
N SER A 569 36.76 -1.01 -23.25
CA SER A 569 36.86 -0.31 -24.54
C SER A 569 37.30 -1.31 -25.61
N ILE A 570 36.61 -1.28 -26.74
CA ILE A 570 37.08 -1.90 -27.98
C ILE A 570 37.50 -0.81 -28.95
N TYR A 571 38.51 -1.12 -29.76
CA TYR A 571 39.03 -0.22 -30.79
C TYR A 571 38.93 -0.91 -32.14
N ILE A 572 38.38 -0.20 -33.12
CA ILE A 572 38.31 -0.64 -34.51
C ILE A 572 39.16 0.34 -35.32
N PRO A 573 40.46 0.07 -35.50
CA PRO A 573 41.32 0.91 -36.32
C PRO A 573 40.99 0.74 -37.81
N ALA A 574 41.38 1.74 -38.61
CA ALA A 574 41.48 1.62 -40.05
C ALA A 574 42.64 0.70 -40.39
N ASP A 575 42.34 -0.43 -41.05
CA ASP A 575 43.27 -1.47 -41.46
C ASP A 575 42.79 -2.15 -42.76
N ASP A 576 43.45 -3.24 -43.17
CA ASP A 576 43.14 -4.00 -44.38
C ASP A 576 41.81 -4.79 -44.31
N SER A 577 41.19 -4.86 -43.14
CA SER A 577 39.88 -5.47 -42.94
C SER A 577 38.72 -4.53 -43.29
N TRP A 578 39.01 -3.27 -43.61
CA TRP A 578 38.06 -2.33 -44.19
C TRP A 578 37.86 -2.62 -45.68
N LEU A 579 36.65 -2.37 -46.16
CA LEU A 579 36.33 -2.46 -47.57
C LEU A 579 36.41 -1.07 -48.21
N VAL A 580 36.84 -1.02 -49.46
CA VAL A 580 37.00 0.19 -50.26
C VAL A 580 36.43 -0.02 -51.68
N ASN A 581 35.80 1.03 -52.19
CA ASN A 581 35.35 1.14 -53.57
C ASN A 581 35.60 2.57 -54.09
N THR A 582 35.68 2.72 -55.40
CA THR A 582 35.95 3.98 -56.10
C THR A 582 34.75 4.46 -56.91
N SER A 583 33.70 3.62 -57.00
CA SER A 583 32.42 3.95 -57.62
C SER A 583 31.34 3.12 -56.93
N VAL A 584 30.28 3.78 -56.46
CA VAL A 584 29.20 3.16 -55.70
C VAL A 584 27.86 3.68 -56.20
N ASP A 585 26.79 2.89 -56.05
CA ASP A 585 25.41 3.34 -56.28
C ASP A 585 24.85 4.07 -55.05
N SER A 586 23.58 4.49 -55.07
CA SER A 586 22.96 5.24 -53.97
C SER A 586 22.67 4.40 -52.71
N ASN A 587 22.78 3.08 -52.75
CA ASN A 587 22.49 2.18 -51.62
C ASN A 587 23.76 1.81 -50.82
N TRP A 588 24.94 2.28 -51.21
CA TRP A 588 26.23 1.88 -50.64
C TRP A 588 26.40 2.05 -49.12
N ILE A 589 25.62 2.97 -48.53
CA ILE A 589 25.56 3.26 -47.08
C ILE A 589 24.57 2.36 -46.33
N GLN A 590 23.69 1.66 -47.04
CA GLN A 590 22.63 0.85 -46.45
C GLN A 590 23.20 -0.45 -45.85
N MET A 591 22.51 -0.97 -44.84
CA MET A 591 22.92 -2.19 -44.13
C MET A 591 22.76 -3.44 -44.99
N ASP A 592 21.83 -3.44 -45.95
CA ASP A 592 21.51 -4.55 -46.84
C ASP A 592 22.32 -4.57 -48.14
N ASP A 593 23.15 -3.54 -48.39
CA ASP A 593 24.02 -3.51 -49.57
C ASP A 593 25.16 -4.55 -49.44
N PRO A 594 25.27 -5.51 -50.38
CA PRO A 594 26.21 -6.63 -50.30
C PRO A 594 27.66 -6.21 -50.54
N ASP A 595 28.60 -6.89 -49.87
CA ASP A 595 30.05 -6.64 -50.00
C ASP A 595 30.66 -7.18 -51.31
N SER A 596 29.90 -7.87 -52.16
CA SER A 596 30.43 -8.57 -53.35
C SER A 596 31.12 -7.68 -54.39
N SER A 597 30.77 -6.40 -54.44
CA SER A 597 31.37 -5.41 -55.36
C SER A 597 32.56 -4.65 -54.75
N TRP A 598 32.93 -4.95 -53.50
CA TRP A 598 33.93 -4.22 -52.73
C TRP A 598 35.27 -4.94 -52.68
N ARG A 599 36.35 -4.18 -52.49
CA ARG A 599 37.72 -4.72 -52.34
C ARG A 599 38.23 -4.41 -50.94
N HIS A 600 39.15 -5.21 -50.43
CA HIS A 600 39.85 -4.88 -49.19
C HIS A 600 40.72 -3.63 -49.39
N ALA A 601 40.73 -2.73 -48.40
CA ALA A 601 41.64 -1.60 -48.38
C ALA A 601 43.08 -2.08 -48.17
N VAL A 602 44.04 -1.29 -48.65
CA VAL A 602 45.47 -1.55 -48.43
C VAL A 602 46.06 -0.50 -47.52
N ARG A 603 46.93 -0.94 -46.63
CA ARG A 603 47.72 -0.03 -45.79
C ARG A 603 48.76 0.69 -46.65
N MET A 604 48.87 2.00 -46.45
CA MET A 604 49.82 2.83 -47.21
C MET A 604 51.27 2.57 -46.77
N PRO A 605 52.19 2.27 -47.71
CA PRO A 605 53.58 1.94 -47.38
C PRO A 605 54.35 3.08 -46.69
N TRP A 606 54.02 4.34 -47.00
CA TRP A 606 54.66 5.52 -46.42
C TRP A 606 54.22 5.79 -44.97
N ASP A 607 53.17 5.13 -44.48
CA ASP A 607 52.69 5.24 -43.09
C ASP A 607 53.08 4.01 -42.25
N SER A 608 54.37 3.69 -42.24
CA SER A 608 54.93 2.52 -41.55
C SER A 608 54.85 2.63 -40.02
N ALA A 609 54.91 3.85 -39.48
CA ALA A 609 54.80 4.11 -38.04
C ALA A 609 53.35 4.29 -37.55
N GLY A 610 52.42 4.68 -38.42
CA GLY A 610 51.05 5.03 -38.04
C GLY A 610 50.97 6.29 -37.20
N ARG A 611 49.76 6.65 -36.74
CA ARG A 611 49.54 7.77 -35.82
C ARG A 611 48.66 7.34 -34.65
N VAL A 612 49.09 7.71 -33.45
CA VAL A 612 48.31 7.55 -32.22
C VAL A 612 47.13 8.53 -32.25
N LEU A 613 45.90 8.01 -32.34
CA LEU A 613 44.68 8.84 -32.30
C LEU A 613 44.00 8.78 -30.94
N PHE A 614 44.13 7.66 -30.22
CA PHE A 614 43.72 7.50 -28.83
C PHE A 614 44.91 7.06 -27.98
N PRO A 615 44.94 7.32 -26.66
CA PRO A 615 46.06 6.92 -25.81
C PRO A 615 46.38 5.43 -25.96
N GLY A 616 47.58 5.10 -26.42
CA GLY A 616 48.05 3.72 -26.61
C GLY A 616 47.60 3.04 -27.92
N GLU A 617 46.76 3.68 -28.72
CA GLU A 617 46.14 3.07 -29.90
C GLU A 617 46.53 3.80 -31.19
N THR A 618 47.08 3.05 -32.14
CA THR A 618 47.64 3.55 -33.41
C THR A 618 46.78 3.10 -34.59
N ALA A 619 46.49 4.02 -35.51
CA ALA A 619 45.90 3.68 -36.81
C ALA A 619 46.84 4.01 -37.95
N TYR A 620 46.69 3.25 -39.02
CA TYR A 620 47.42 3.44 -40.27
C TYR A 620 46.54 4.08 -41.32
N SER A 621 47.16 4.80 -42.25
CA SER A 621 46.51 5.24 -43.47
C SER A 621 46.15 4.03 -44.33
N ILE A 622 44.91 3.96 -44.77
CA ILE A 622 44.39 2.96 -45.69
C ILE A 622 43.86 3.62 -46.95
N ASN A 623 43.97 2.90 -48.07
CA ASN A 623 43.53 3.38 -49.37
C ASN A 623 43.13 2.23 -50.33
N VAL A 624 42.74 2.55 -51.56
CA VAL A 624 42.41 1.58 -52.60
C VAL A 624 43.65 0.81 -53.07
N PRO A 625 43.57 -0.53 -53.26
CA PRO A 625 44.63 -1.28 -53.90
C PRO A 625 44.86 -0.78 -55.33
N MET A 626 46.05 -0.26 -55.62
CA MET A 626 46.52 0.00 -56.97
C MET A 626 47.49 -1.10 -57.42
N ALA A 627 47.47 -1.42 -58.71
CA ALA A 627 48.56 -2.19 -59.30
C ALA A 627 49.83 -1.33 -59.20
N MET A 628 50.76 -1.70 -58.30
CA MET A 628 52.12 -1.19 -58.41
C MET A 628 52.76 -1.93 -59.58
N ASP A 629 52.84 -1.29 -60.75
CA ASP A 629 53.75 -1.78 -61.77
C ASP A 629 55.18 -1.70 -61.23
N THR A 630 55.88 -2.82 -61.37
CA THR A 630 57.23 -3.09 -60.90
C THR A 630 58.23 -1.99 -61.25
N VAL A 631 59.10 -1.72 -60.27
CA VAL A 631 60.33 -0.93 -60.30
C VAL A 631 61.04 -0.96 -61.68
N TYR A 632 61.22 0.21 -62.31
CA TYR A 632 62.20 0.38 -63.38
C TYR A 632 63.58 0.63 -62.75
N ASN A 633 64.49 -0.34 -62.89
CA ASN A 633 65.92 -0.11 -62.64
C ASN A 633 66.49 0.67 -63.83
N ASP A 634 66.91 1.92 -63.61
CA ASP A 634 67.72 2.63 -64.58
C ASP A 634 69.17 2.12 -64.50
N THR A 635 69.54 1.23 -65.43
CA THR A 635 70.94 0.97 -65.77
C THR A 635 71.25 1.62 -67.11
N THR A 636 71.51 2.92 -67.09
CA THR A 636 72.41 3.56 -68.07
C THR A 636 73.41 4.44 -67.33
N GLY A 637 74.64 3.94 -67.23
CA GLY A 637 75.73 4.65 -66.57
C GLY A 637 76.24 5.82 -67.40
N THR A 638 76.73 6.84 -66.71
CA THR A 638 78.11 7.35 -66.85
C THR A 638 78.49 8.15 -65.61
N ASP A 639 79.76 8.00 -65.23
CA ASP A 639 80.42 8.53 -64.04
C ASP A 639 80.23 10.02 -63.77
N SER A 640 79.97 10.37 -62.51
CA SER A 640 80.78 11.34 -61.74
C SER A 640 80.23 11.54 -60.32
N ALA A 641 81.16 11.64 -59.37
CA ALA A 641 80.93 11.66 -57.93
C ALA A 641 80.25 12.94 -57.44
N SER A 642 79.24 12.83 -56.56
CA SER A 642 79.12 13.52 -55.24
C SER A 642 77.70 13.42 -54.64
N ALA A 643 77.65 13.14 -53.33
CA ALA A 643 76.51 13.06 -52.40
C ALA A 643 75.50 11.89 -52.59
N PRO A 644 75.06 11.20 -51.50
CA PRO A 644 73.97 10.25 -51.60
C PRO A 644 72.65 11.02 -51.78
N ALA A 645 72.10 10.99 -52.99
CA ALA A 645 70.73 11.38 -53.23
C ALA A 645 69.80 10.44 -52.45
N GLN A 646 68.96 11.00 -51.58
CA GLN A 646 67.79 10.31 -51.01
C GLN A 646 66.94 9.77 -52.17
N PRO A 647 66.43 8.52 -52.11
CA PRO A 647 65.50 8.04 -53.13
C PRO A 647 64.25 8.92 -53.14
N GLY A 648 64.14 9.78 -54.15
CA GLY A 648 62.92 10.49 -54.46
C GLY A 648 61.88 9.49 -54.98
N TYR A 649 60.82 9.28 -54.20
CA TYR A 649 59.64 8.55 -54.65
C TYR A 649 58.90 9.41 -55.69
N HIS A 650 59.13 9.15 -56.98
CA HIS A 650 58.31 9.72 -58.05
C HIS A 650 57.25 8.69 -58.46
N LEU A 651 55.99 9.02 -58.23
CA LEU A 651 54.82 8.31 -58.77
C LEU A 651 54.81 8.46 -60.31
N VAL A 652 54.85 7.36 -61.05
CA VAL A 652 54.61 7.32 -62.52
C VAL A 652 53.09 7.46 -62.81
N PRO A 653 52.62 7.72 -64.05
CA PRO A 653 51.74 8.84 -64.37
C PRO A 653 50.25 8.49 -64.49
N LYS A 654 49.40 9.50 -64.23
CA LYS A 654 48.08 9.82 -64.84
C LYS A 654 47.14 8.69 -65.32
N GLU A 655 47.07 7.53 -64.68
CA GLU A 655 45.75 6.94 -64.47
C GLU A 655 45.06 7.79 -63.40
N ALA A 656 43.81 8.19 -63.66
CA ALA A 656 43.05 9.06 -62.79
C ALA A 656 42.93 8.37 -61.42
N TYR A 657 43.74 8.81 -60.45
CA TYR A 657 43.49 8.43 -59.07
C TYR A 657 42.06 8.88 -58.77
N PRO A 658 41.19 7.97 -58.35
CA PRO A 658 39.79 8.31 -58.21
C PRO A 658 39.67 9.36 -57.12
N ALA A 659 39.10 10.51 -57.48
CA ALA A 659 38.88 11.61 -56.55
C ALA A 659 37.89 11.21 -55.43
N ASN A 660 37.08 10.16 -55.62
CA ASN A 660 36.15 9.67 -54.61
C ASN A 660 36.57 8.28 -54.16
N LEU A 661 36.72 8.13 -52.84
CA LEU A 661 37.02 6.88 -52.17
C LEU A 661 35.91 6.60 -51.17
N TYR A 662 35.29 5.43 -51.27
CA TYR A 662 34.24 4.98 -50.37
C TYR A 662 34.80 3.86 -49.54
N PHE A 663 34.81 4.02 -48.23
CA PHE A 663 35.25 3.01 -47.28
C PHE A 663 34.08 2.54 -46.44
N ARG A 664 34.08 1.27 -46.04
CA ARG A 664 33.13 0.78 -45.04
C ARG A 664 33.68 -0.35 -44.19
N LYS A 665 33.13 -0.46 -42.99
CA LYS A 665 33.39 -1.55 -42.06
C LYS A 665 32.10 -1.97 -41.38
N THR A 666 31.77 -3.25 -41.52
CA THR A 666 30.71 -3.91 -40.77
C THR A 666 31.32 -4.60 -39.55
N PHE A 667 30.67 -4.48 -38.41
CA PHE A 667 31.07 -5.11 -37.15
C PHE A 667 29.86 -5.36 -36.25
N THR A 668 29.97 -6.32 -35.35
CA THR A 668 28.88 -6.71 -34.45
C THR A 668 29.23 -6.34 -33.01
N ILE A 669 28.25 -5.80 -32.29
CA ILE A 669 28.36 -5.50 -30.86
C ILE A 669 27.39 -6.42 -30.11
N ASP A 670 27.94 -7.38 -29.37
CA ASP A 670 27.14 -8.30 -28.55
C ASP A 670 26.64 -7.65 -27.25
N ASP A 671 27.39 -6.66 -26.74
CA ASP A 671 27.22 -6.01 -25.44
C ASP A 671 26.55 -4.62 -25.53
N ILE A 672 26.27 -3.92 -24.41
CA ILE A 672 25.61 -2.60 -24.44
C ILE A 672 26.65 -1.51 -24.76
N PRO A 673 26.48 -0.73 -25.84
CA PRO A 673 27.33 0.44 -26.08
C PRO A 673 27.00 1.56 -25.09
N VAL A 674 28.03 2.08 -24.42
CA VAL A 674 27.95 3.16 -23.43
C VAL A 674 28.39 4.49 -24.04
N SER A 675 29.47 4.46 -24.81
CA SER A 675 29.93 5.60 -25.59
C SER A 675 30.65 5.12 -26.84
N ALA A 676 30.63 5.93 -27.89
CA ALA A 676 31.20 5.61 -29.17
C ALA A 676 31.77 6.89 -29.79
N ASN A 677 33.08 6.88 -30.06
CA ASN A 677 33.81 8.03 -30.57
C ASN A 677 34.70 7.59 -31.71
N LEU A 678 34.49 8.16 -32.90
CA LEU A 678 35.38 7.99 -34.03
C LEU A 678 36.38 9.15 -34.04
N LYS A 679 37.67 8.86 -34.14
CA LYS A 679 38.67 9.86 -34.54
C LYS A 679 39.16 9.53 -35.92
N ILE A 680 39.04 10.48 -36.85
CA ILE A 680 39.36 10.27 -38.25
C ILE A 680 40.17 11.41 -38.84
N GLN A 681 41.03 11.06 -39.78
CA GLN A 681 41.77 11.93 -40.68
C GLN A 681 41.49 11.44 -42.09
N ALA A 682 41.11 12.33 -42.98
CA ALA A 682 40.96 12.03 -44.39
C ALA A 682 41.64 13.14 -45.19
N ASP A 683 41.88 12.91 -46.48
CA ASP A 683 42.74 13.80 -47.26
C ASP A 683 42.25 15.26 -47.32
N ASP A 684 41.12 15.50 -47.98
CA ASP A 684 40.50 16.82 -48.09
C ASP A 684 39.11 16.83 -47.46
N ASN A 685 38.11 16.32 -48.18
CA ASN A 685 36.72 16.32 -47.72
C ASN A 685 36.30 14.93 -47.28
N MET A 686 35.38 14.87 -46.31
CA MET A 686 34.82 13.59 -45.89
C MET A 686 33.34 13.69 -45.48
N GLU A 687 32.62 12.61 -45.70
CA GLU A 687 31.29 12.37 -45.16
C GLU A 687 31.30 11.03 -44.43
N ILE A 688 30.69 10.97 -43.26
CA ILE A 688 30.68 9.77 -42.43
C ILE A 688 29.24 9.40 -42.17
N PHE A 689 28.98 8.10 -42.29
CA PHE A 689 27.69 7.50 -42.10
C PHE A 689 27.82 6.37 -41.08
N MET A 690 26.82 6.25 -40.22
CA MET A 690 26.69 5.16 -39.26
C MET A 690 25.30 4.56 -39.46
N ASN A 691 25.25 3.26 -39.75
CA ASN A 691 24.01 2.51 -39.98
C ASN A 691 23.09 3.16 -41.04
N GLY A 692 23.68 3.75 -42.08
CA GLY A 692 22.96 4.47 -43.15
C GLY A 692 22.62 5.94 -42.84
N VAL A 693 22.84 6.41 -41.61
CA VAL A 693 22.59 7.80 -41.21
C VAL A 693 23.87 8.62 -41.32
N LYS A 694 23.87 9.74 -42.04
CA LYS A 694 24.99 10.68 -42.08
C LYS A 694 25.15 11.34 -40.71
N VAL A 695 26.33 11.16 -40.11
CA VAL A 695 26.65 11.63 -38.76
C VAL A 695 27.62 12.80 -38.75
N PHE A 696 28.43 12.95 -39.81
CA PHE A 696 29.43 14.00 -39.91
C PHE A 696 29.75 14.33 -41.35
N GLN A 697 30.11 15.58 -41.61
CA GLN A 697 30.60 16.03 -42.90
C GLN A 697 31.60 17.17 -42.69
N GLU A 698 32.75 17.07 -43.34
CA GLU A 698 33.76 18.12 -43.40
C GLU A 698 34.02 18.50 -44.86
N LYS A 699 34.05 19.81 -45.12
CA LYS A 699 34.40 20.40 -46.43
C LYS A 699 35.50 21.43 -46.20
N ALA A 700 36.77 21.01 -46.27
CA ALA A 700 37.90 21.88 -45.99
C ALA A 700 39.05 21.66 -46.98
N ASP A 701 39.28 22.66 -47.84
CA ASP A 701 40.30 22.64 -48.90
C ASP A 701 41.76 22.68 -48.37
N THR A 702 42.00 22.73 -47.05
CA THR A 702 43.34 23.00 -46.48
C THR A 702 43.72 22.29 -45.16
N LEU A 703 42.85 21.48 -44.55
CA LEU A 703 43.08 20.96 -43.17
C LEU A 703 43.04 19.43 -43.00
N GLY A 704 42.51 18.66 -43.96
CA GLY A 704 42.11 17.26 -43.76
C GLY A 704 43.20 16.31 -43.24
N TRP A 705 44.45 16.42 -43.75
CA TRP A 705 45.52 15.51 -43.32
C TRP A 705 46.27 15.90 -42.02
N LYS A 706 46.12 17.14 -41.55
CA LYS A 706 46.89 17.66 -40.39
C LYS A 706 46.19 17.42 -39.06
N GLN A 707 44.85 17.40 -39.06
CA GLN A 707 44.01 17.36 -37.87
C GLN A 707 43.16 16.09 -37.81
N ALA A 708 43.09 15.45 -36.64
CA ALA A 708 42.08 14.41 -36.39
C ALA A 708 40.76 15.06 -35.98
N PHE A 709 39.67 14.68 -36.64
CA PHE A 709 38.32 15.10 -36.29
C PHE A 709 37.71 14.08 -35.31
N PRO A 710 37.28 14.52 -34.12
CA PRO A 710 36.46 13.70 -33.24
C PRO A 710 35.00 13.74 -33.70
N VAL A 711 34.39 12.57 -33.83
CA VAL A 711 32.99 12.41 -34.23
C VAL A 711 32.28 11.58 -33.17
N ASN A 712 31.25 12.17 -32.57
CA ASN A 712 30.41 11.52 -31.58
C ASN A 712 29.44 10.57 -32.29
N MET A 713 29.48 9.28 -31.92
CA MET A 713 28.69 8.21 -32.51
C MET A 713 27.65 7.64 -31.54
N ASN A 714 27.48 8.23 -30.36
CA ASN A 714 26.65 7.69 -29.27
C ASN A 714 25.20 7.41 -29.71
N ASP A 715 24.60 8.32 -30.48
CA ASP A 715 23.18 8.22 -30.84
C ASP A 715 22.90 7.24 -31.98
N PHE A 716 23.95 6.80 -32.69
CA PHE A 716 23.85 6.02 -33.92
C PHE A 716 24.35 4.59 -33.77
N ILE A 717 25.04 4.28 -32.67
CA ILE A 717 25.53 2.95 -32.36
C ILE A 717 24.45 2.12 -31.66
N ARG A 718 24.37 0.84 -31.99
CA ARG A 718 23.38 -0.08 -31.42
C ARG A 718 23.98 -1.45 -31.13
N GLN A 719 23.25 -2.26 -30.36
CA GLN A 719 23.58 -3.68 -30.26
C GLN A 719 23.32 -4.40 -31.59
N GLY A 720 24.06 -5.47 -31.82
CA GLY A 720 24.02 -6.25 -33.04
C GLY A 720 24.90 -5.66 -34.13
N GLU A 721 24.48 -5.84 -35.38
CA GLU A 721 25.25 -5.41 -36.54
C GLU A 721 25.24 -3.89 -36.72
N ASN A 722 26.43 -3.34 -36.89
CA ASN A 722 26.68 -1.94 -37.18
C ASN A 722 27.55 -1.82 -38.43
N ARG A 723 27.35 -0.73 -39.19
CA ARG A 723 28.18 -0.37 -40.34
C ARG A 723 28.59 1.09 -40.21
N VAL A 724 29.89 1.32 -40.21
CA VAL A 724 30.46 2.65 -40.43
C VAL A 724 30.89 2.76 -41.89
N ALA A 725 30.51 3.84 -42.55
CA ALA A 725 30.87 4.13 -43.93
C ALA A 725 31.46 5.54 -44.02
N VAL A 726 32.50 5.71 -44.83
CA VAL A 726 33.22 6.97 -45.00
C VAL A 726 33.39 7.23 -46.47
N HIS A 727 32.89 8.36 -46.93
CA HIS A 727 33.18 8.90 -48.27
C HIS A 727 34.28 9.93 -48.12
N VAL A 728 35.40 9.75 -48.80
CA VAL A 728 36.54 10.67 -48.84
C VAL A 728 36.67 11.21 -50.24
N ILE A 729 36.81 12.53 -50.35
CA ILE A 729 37.00 13.23 -51.62
C ILE A 729 38.39 13.84 -51.62
N ASP A 730 39.24 13.40 -52.55
CA ASP A 730 40.57 13.92 -52.83
C ASP A 730 40.45 14.98 -53.95
N THR A 731 40.62 16.24 -53.58
CA THR A 731 40.50 17.42 -54.45
C THR A 731 41.85 17.95 -54.92
N ASP A 732 42.92 17.72 -54.15
CA ASP A 732 44.28 18.17 -54.45
C ASP A 732 45.19 17.09 -55.06
N SER A 733 44.65 15.88 -55.24
CA SER A 733 45.33 14.70 -55.78
C SER A 733 46.52 14.24 -54.95
N THR A 734 46.51 14.46 -53.63
CA THR A 734 47.58 14.01 -52.72
C THR A 734 47.43 12.56 -52.26
N ARG A 735 46.27 11.92 -52.52
CA ARG A 735 46.07 10.46 -52.49
C ARG A 735 46.31 9.82 -51.13
N LYS A 736 46.09 10.55 -50.04
CA LYS A 736 46.45 10.11 -48.69
C LYS A 736 45.41 9.18 -48.06
N GLY A 737 44.22 9.10 -48.64
CA GLY A 737 43.15 8.18 -48.22
C GLY A 737 42.55 8.59 -46.87
N MET A 738 42.43 7.64 -45.95
CA MET A 738 41.99 7.94 -44.58
C MET A 738 42.75 7.16 -43.51
N ARG A 739 42.72 7.68 -42.29
CA ARG A 739 43.16 7.02 -41.06
C ARG A 739 42.08 7.24 -40.01
N ALA A 740 41.58 6.17 -39.39
CA ALA A 740 40.56 6.27 -38.37
C ALA A 740 40.79 5.29 -37.21
N ILE A 741 40.32 5.63 -36.02
CA ILE A 741 40.09 4.69 -34.93
C ILE A 741 38.69 4.93 -34.40
N PHE A 742 37.88 3.88 -34.37
CA PHE A 742 36.61 3.90 -33.68
C PHE A 742 36.78 3.29 -32.28
N GLN A 743 36.65 4.12 -31.24
CA GLN A 743 36.61 3.66 -29.85
C GLN A 743 35.15 3.47 -29.42
N ILE A 744 34.83 2.28 -28.92
CA ILE A 744 33.51 1.98 -28.36
C ILE A 744 33.70 1.47 -26.94
N GLN A 745 33.07 2.16 -26.00
CA GLN A 745 32.98 1.70 -24.63
C GLN A 745 31.76 0.78 -24.49
N LEU A 746 31.99 -0.43 -24.02
CA LEU A 746 30.99 -1.48 -23.88
C LEU A 746 30.76 -1.84 -22.43
N LEU A 747 29.51 -2.13 -22.11
CA LEU A 747 29.10 -2.72 -20.87
C LEU A 747 28.64 -4.16 -21.14
N ARG A 748 29.36 -5.13 -20.56
CA ARG A 748 29.08 -6.54 -20.81
C ARG A 748 27.69 -6.95 -20.33
N LYS A 749 26.88 -7.61 -21.16
CA LYS A 749 25.57 -8.16 -20.76
C LYS A 749 25.68 -9.09 -19.56
N LYS A 750 26.72 -9.93 -19.55
CA LYS A 750 27.03 -10.79 -18.40
C LYS A 750 27.31 -10.01 -17.12
N ALA A 751 27.82 -8.79 -17.22
CA ALA A 751 28.05 -7.93 -16.06
C ALA A 751 26.73 -7.37 -15.50
N ILE A 752 25.77 -7.01 -16.36
CA ILE A 752 24.42 -6.58 -15.95
C ILE A 752 23.66 -7.75 -15.32
N GLU A 753 23.66 -8.92 -15.96
CA GLU A 753 23.09 -10.13 -15.37
C GLU A 753 23.73 -10.45 -14.01
N LYS A 754 25.05 -10.24 -13.89
CA LYS A 754 25.77 -10.40 -12.64
C LYS A 754 25.31 -9.38 -11.60
N VAL A 755 25.10 -8.11 -11.93
CA VAL A 755 24.52 -7.11 -11.01
C VAL A 755 23.15 -7.58 -10.54
N SER A 756 22.25 -7.89 -11.48
CA SER A 756 20.89 -8.33 -11.14
C SER A 756 20.89 -9.58 -10.27
N ARG A 757 21.76 -10.56 -10.54
CA ARG A 757 21.89 -11.78 -9.73
C ARG A 757 22.57 -11.54 -8.38
N THR A 758 23.62 -10.73 -8.33
CA THR A 758 24.41 -10.48 -7.12
C THR A 758 23.58 -9.70 -6.12
N VAL A 759 22.99 -8.59 -6.56
CA VAL A 759 22.09 -7.78 -5.73
C VAL A 759 20.93 -8.64 -5.24
N LYS A 760 20.28 -9.41 -6.12
CA LYS A 760 19.22 -10.34 -5.73
C LYS A 760 19.69 -11.35 -4.68
N GLN A 761 20.87 -11.93 -4.84
CA GLN A 761 21.40 -12.94 -3.93
C GLN A 761 21.77 -12.36 -2.57
N GLU A 762 22.31 -11.15 -2.52
CA GLU A 762 22.59 -10.41 -1.28
C GLU A 762 21.32 -10.17 -0.48
N GLU A 763 20.26 -9.73 -1.14
CA GLU A 763 18.94 -9.49 -0.52
C GLU A 763 18.33 -10.81 0.01
N VAL A 764 18.39 -11.90 -0.76
CA VAL A 764 17.93 -13.24 -0.30
C VAL A 764 18.74 -13.74 0.89
N ASN A 765 20.05 -13.52 0.89
CA ASN A 765 20.91 -13.94 2.00
C ASN A 765 20.59 -13.13 3.27
N TYR A 766 20.30 -11.84 3.12
CA TYR A 766 19.91 -10.97 4.22
C TYR A 766 18.56 -11.39 4.82
N GLU A 767 17.53 -11.64 3.99
CA GLU A 767 16.23 -12.15 4.44
C GLU A 767 16.36 -13.46 5.23
N LYS A 768 17.12 -14.44 4.70
CA LYS A 768 17.38 -15.71 5.40
C LYS A 768 18.09 -15.51 6.74
N ASN A 769 18.98 -14.54 6.84
CA ASN A 769 19.68 -14.23 8.09
C ASN A 769 18.73 -13.59 9.12
N LEU A 770 17.84 -12.69 8.69
CA LEU A 770 16.79 -12.13 9.55
C LEU A 770 15.82 -13.20 10.05
N GLU A 771 15.35 -14.10 9.18
CA GLU A 771 14.48 -15.21 9.57
C GLU A 771 15.16 -16.12 10.61
N ARG A 772 16.45 -16.43 10.42
CA ARG A 772 17.24 -17.19 11.40
C ARG A 772 17.36 -16.46 12.72
N GLN A 773 17.62 -15.15 12.71
CA GLN A 773 17.72 -14.35 13.93
C GLN A 773 16.39 -14.27 14.68
N ALA A 774 15.27 -14.07 13.97
CA ALA A 774 13.93 -14.05 14.54
C ALA A 774 13.54 -15.43 15.12
N PHE A 775 13.90 -16.52 14.43
CA PHE A 775 13.72 -17.88 14.93
C PHE A 775 14.51 -18.14 16.23
N LEU A 776 15.76 -17.66 16.31
CA LEU A 776 16.60 -17.78 17.50
C LEU A 776 16.07 -16.93 18.67
N LEU A 777 15.59 -15.71 18.42
CA LEU A 777 14.99 -14.84 19.45
C LEU A 777 13.71 -15.43 20.06
N ASN A 778 12.87 -16.09 19.27
CA ASN A 778 11.67 -16.76 19.77
C ASN A 778 11.99 -18.02 20.61
N TYR A 779 13.17 -18.61 20.48
CA TYR A 779 13.61 -19.74 21.32
C TYR A 779 14.25 -19.33 22.64
N VAL A 780 14.63 -18.06 22.81
CA VAL A 780 15.28 -17.54 24.04
C VAL A 780 14.26 -16.93 25.02
N LEU A 781 12.99 -16.74 24.60
CA LEU A 781 11.93 -16.12 25.41
C LEU A 781 10.79 -17.07 25.83
N VAL A 782 11.03 -18.38 25.86
CA VAL A 782 10.12 -19.35 26.50
C VAL A 782 10.84 -19.96 27.71
N PRO A 783 10.40 -19.68 28.95
CA PRO A 783 10.82 -20.44 30.12
C PRO A 783 10.37 -21.90 30.05
#